data_AF-A0A942SDI7-F1
#
_entry.id   AF-A0A942SDI7-F1
#
_cell.length_a   1.000
_cell.length_b   1.000
_cell.length_c   1.000
_cell.angle_alpha   90.00
_cell.angle_beta   90.00
_cell.angle_gamma   90.00
#
_symmetry.space_group_name_H-M   'P 1'
#
loop_
_entity.id
_entity.type
_entity.pdbx_description
1 polymer ?
#
loop_
_entity_poly.entity_id
_entity_poly.type
_entity_poly.pdbx_seq_one_letter_code
_entity_poly.pdbx_strand_id
1 'polypeptide(L)'
;MLRNLRLWAKAMLAMGFSIFVVGGLLTISNLRTMEDLIHKAEKKELDAHLKALSNNIAAENRIAETLSALVGNIPLVQDKFDAGDRTALANLFQPGFKVLAKDYGVEQFQFHTPPATSFLRVHKPEKFGDDLSSFRKTVVVTNDSKKPTRGLEGGVAGLGARGIVPVFHGGRHVGSVEFGMTFGQAFFDNFKAQNKVDVSLDLRDGENFKTLASTMGKEPVLAGEVLRKAMGGEPQLEHRDIQGIPHAIYAAAVNDFSGKSIGVVEIAMDNSTYLASLAGARNSALLVGAVSLALGLFLAMLATRNLVARIGVVVAGVNRVARGDLTVDITDENADEIGELAHAANEMRRQLHALASQVGAHADQVNYASQEIAGAVDGQAATSSQMSSSVAEITSTMEELSASSTQIADHSKAVVDIATQTWESSKRGSEAMQQVQGRMEGIRADNQNNLEEIVALGTKSKEISKVMEIINAIADQTKLIAFNAALEASSAGEAGKRFSVVAQEIRRLADSVTDSTGEIEGKVQEIQDSISRLVITSEQGADAIGAGMNASSATAQRLGDLVDAASHTTSAAQQISLSTQQQKTASNQVVIALREIVTASSHTAQSISRISQISNDMTGMSAELRELVRQFKLAEHPDRSAT
;
A
#
# COMPACT_ATOMS: atom_id res chain seq x y z
N MET A 1 -14.35 30.73 -18.11
CA MET A 1 -13.11 31.53 -18.28
C MET A 1 -12.07 31.32 -17.16
N LEU A 2 -12.46 31.05 -15.90
CA LEU A 2 -11.55 30.91 -14.75
C LEU A 2 -10.72 29.61 -14.66
N ARG A 3 -10.97 28.61 -15.49
CA ARG A 3 -10.32 27.28 -15.37
C ARG A 3 -8.83 27.30 -15.76
N ASN A 4 -8.47 28.03 -16.81
CA ASN A 4 -7.10 28.03 -17.41
C ASN A 4 -6.18 29.13 -16.85
N LEU A 5 -6.64 29.95 -15.91
CA LEU A 5 -5.81 30.96 -15.26
C LEU A 5 -4.81 30.28 -14.31
N ARG A 6 -3.56 30.74 -14.30
CA ARG A 6 -2.55 30.29 -13.33
C ARG A 6 -3.05 30.58 -11.91
N LEU A 7 -2.65 29.75 -10.94
CA LEU A 7 -3.13 29.84 -9.55
C LEU A 7 -3.02 31.27 -8.99
N TRP A 8 -1.94 31.97 -9.32
CA TRP A 8 -1.73 33.36 -8.90
C TRP A 8 -2.75 34.35 -9.44
N ALA A 9 -3.18 34.18 -10.69
CA ALA A 9 -4.18 35.05 -11.30
C ALA A 9 -5.57 34.82 -10.71
N LYS A 10 -5.89 33.59 -10.29
CA LYS A 10 -7.15 33.28 -9.59
C LYS A 10 -7.20 33.91 -8.20
N ALA A 11 -6.12 33.78 -7.42
CA ALA A 11 -6.02 34.37 -6.09
C ALA A 11 -6.09 35.91 -6.15
N MET A 12 -5.41 36.52 -7.12
CA MET A 12 -5.42 37.98 -7.32
C MET A 12 -6.81 38.51 -7.71
N LEU A 13 -7.52 37.80 -8.60
CA LEU A 13 -8.89 38.15 -8.98
C LEU A 13 -9.87 38.02 -7.81
N ALA A 14 -9.75 36.97 -6.99
CA ALA A 14 -10.62 36.76 -5.83
C ALA A 14 -10.41 37.82 -4.74
N MET A 15 -9.15 38.15 -4.41
CA MET A 15 -8.83 39.20 -3.43
C MET A 15 -9.21 40.59 -3.95
N GLY A 16 -8.89 40.91 -5.20
CA GLY A 16 -9.25 42.19 -5.81
C GLY A 16 -10.76 42.41 -5.86
N PHE A 17 -11.53 41.38 -6.21
CA PHE A 17 -13.00 41.45 -6.20
C PHE A 17 -13.55 41.65 -4.78
N SER A 18 -13.00 40.97 -3.78
CA SER A 18 -13.44 41.11 -2.38
C SER A 18 -13.21 42.52 -1.85
N ILE A 19 -12.04 43.12 -2.13
CA ILE A 19 -11.72 44.49 -1.72
C ILE A 19 -12.61 45.51 -2.42
N PHE A 20 -12.88 45.30 -3.71
CA PHE A 20 -13.79 46.17 -4.47
C PHE A 20 -15.21 46.17 -3.91
N VAL A 21 -15.76 44.98 -3.60
CA VAL A 21 -17.12 44.85 -3.04
C VAL A 21 -17.22 45.52 -1.67
N VAL A 22 -16.28 45.25 -0.77
CA VAL A 22 -16.29 45.83 0.59
C VAL A 22 -16.10 47.36 0.54
N GLY A 23 -15.13 47.84 -0.23
CA GLY A 23 -14.87 49.28 -0.39
C GLY A 23 -16.04 50.03 -1.01
N GLY A 24 -16.70 49.43 -2.01
CA GLY A 24 -17.90 49.98 -2.64
C GLY A 24 -19.09 50.10 -1.68
N LEU A 25 -19.38 49.03 -0.93
CA LEU A 25 -20.49 49.01 0.03
C LEU A 25 -20.31 50.05 1.15
N LEU A 26 -19.09 50.18 1.69
CA LEU A 26 -18.78 51.18 2.73
C LEU A 26 -18.92 52.61 2.21
N THR A 27 -18.49 52.86 0.98
CA THR A 27 -18.58 54.18 0.34
C THR A 27 -20.04 54.61 0.15
N ILE A 28 -20.88 53.70 -0.35
CA ILE A 28 -22.33 53.95 -0.53
C ILE A 28 -23.01 54.19 0.82
N SER A 29 -22.68 53.39 1.85
CA SER A 29 -23.23 53.56 3.19
C SER A 29 -22.86 54.91 3.81
N ASN A 30 -21.61 55.34 3.65
CA ASN A 30 -21.13 56.61 4.19
C ASN A 30 -21.82 57.82 3.53
N LEU A 31 -21.94 57.81 2.19
CA LEU A 31 -22.60 58.89 1.46
C LEU A 31 -24.08 59.04 1.83
N ARG A 32 -24.81 57.92 1.92
CA ARG A 32 -26.23 57.93 2.36
C ARG A 32 -26.41 58.48 3.77
N THR A 33 -25.50 58.13 4.69
CA THR A 33 -25.55 58.61 6.08
C THR A 33 -25.35 60.12 6.13
N MET A 34 -24.45 60.66 5.30
CA MET A 34 -24.15 62.09 5.28
C MET A 34 -25.27 62.93 4.66
N GLU A 35 -25.92 62.42 3.61
CA GLU A 35 -27.09 63.06 2.99
C GLU A 35 -28.26 63.18 3.98
N ASP A 36 -28.55 62.11 4.73
CA ASP A 36 -29.60 62.11 5.76
C ASP A 36 -29.28 63.08 6.93
N LEU A 37 -28.00 63.20 7.31
CA LEU A 37 -27.56 64.16 8.33
C LEU A 37 -27.74 65.62 7.88
N ILE A 38 -27.44 65.92 6.62
CA ILE A 38 -27.60 67.27 6.05
C ILE A 38 -29.09 67.66 6.01
N HIS A 39 -29.96 66.79 5.49
CA HIS A 39 -31.40 67.08 5.46
C HIS A 39 -32.00 67.32 6.85
N LYS A 40 -31.57 66.55 7.85
CA LYS A 40 -32.00 66.76 9.25
C LYS A 40 -31.49 68.08 9.82
N ALA A 41 -30.27 68.49 9.47
CA ALA A 41 -29.70 69.76 9.91
C ALA A 41 -30.45 70.95 9.30
N GLU A 42 -30.66 70.96 7.98
CA GLU A 42 -31.39 72.01 7.26
C GLU A 42 -32.80 72.21 7.83
N LYS A 43 -33.56 71.12 7.99
CA LYS A 43 -34.91 71.18 8.54
C LYS A 43 -34.92 71.78 9.95
N LYS A 44 -33.99 71.35 10.82
CA LYS A 44 -33.90 71.82 12.20
C LYS A 44 -33.59 73.31 12.29
N GLU A 45 -32.70 73.81 11.43
CA GLU A 45 -32.32 75.22 11.39
C GLU A 45 -33.46 76.09 10.84
N LEU A 46 -34.10 75.68 9.76
CA LEU A 46 -35.25 76.37 9.18
C LEU A 46 -36.47 76.39 10.12
N ASP A 47 -36.74 75.30 10.86
CA ASP A 47 -37.74 75.28 11.93
C ASP A 47 -37.43 76.31 13.04
N ALA A 48 -36.15 76.52 13.35
CA ALA A 48 -35.74 77.51 14.34
C ALA A 48 -36.02 78.94 13.86
N HIS A 49 -35.74 79.24 12.59
CA HIS A 49 -36.08 80.53 11.99
C HIS A 49 -37.59 80.76 11.90
N LEU A 50 -38.38 79.75 11.56
CA LEU A 50 -39.84 79.84 11.56
C LEU A 50 -40.39 80.18 12.95
N LYS A 51 -39.88 79.53 13.99
CA LYS A 51 -40.23 79.85 15.38
C LYS A 51 -39.81 81.28 15.75
N ALA A 52 -38.63 81.73 15.33
CA ALA A 52 -38.18 83.10 15.56
C ALA A 52 -39.13 84.11 14.91
N LEU A 53 -39.60 83.86 13.69
CA LEU A 53 -40.56 84.72 13.02
C LEU A 53 -41.90 84.77 13.75
N SER A 54 -42.44 83.61 14.14
CA SER A 54 -43.68 83.52 14.90
C SER A 54 -43.57 84.26 16.25
N ASN A 55 -42.42 84.20 16.91
CA ASN A 55 -42.16 84.92 18.16
C ASN A 55 -42.11 86.44 17.93
N ASN A 56 -41.49 86.90 16.84
CA ASN A 56 -41.47 88.32 16.49
C ASN A 56 -42.87 88.85 16.18
N ILE A 57 -43.70 88.08 15.46
CA ILE A 57 -45.12 88.42 15.22
C ILE A 57 -45.87 88.51 16.56
N ALA A 58 -45.67 87.55 17.46
CA ALA A 58 -46.31 87.55 18.77
C ALA A 58 -45.87 88.73 19.65
N ALA A 59 -44.61 89.17 19.53
CA ALA A 59 -44.08 90.34 20.23
C ALA A 59 -44.79 91.64 19.76
N GLU A 60 -44.94 91.84 18.46
CA GLU A 60 -45.67 92.98 17.89
C GLU A 60 -47.12 93.03 18.39
N ASN A 61 -47.82 91.89 18.34
CA ASN A 61 -49.19 91.77 18.86
C ASN A 61 -49.28 92.12 20.36
N ARG A 62 -48.26 91.73 21.15
CA ARG A 62 -48.22 91.99 22.59
C ARG A 62 -47.93 93.46 22.90
N ILE A 63 -47.08 94.12 22.11
CA ILE A 63 -46.83 95.57 22.23
C ILE A 63 -48.14 96.34 21.98
N ALA A 64 -48.85 95.99 20.91
CA ALA A 64 -50.15 96.59 20.58
C ALA A 64 -51.18 96.42 21.73
N GLU A 65 -51.25 95.22 22.32
CA GLU A 65 -52.14 94.97 23.46
C GLU A 65 -51.72 95.78 24.70
N THR A 66 -50.42 95.86 24.97
CA THR A 66 -49.89 96.58 26.13
C THR A 66 -50.20 98.08 26.06
N LEU A 67 -50.02 98.69 24.89
CA LEU A 67 -50.39 100.09 24.65
C LEU A 67 -51.90 100.32 24.84
N SER A 68 -52.71 99.40 24.33
CA SER A 68 -54.17 99.44 24.48
C SER A 68 -54.59 99.30 25.94
N ALA A 69 -53.95 98.40 26.69
CA ALA A 69 -54.23 98.20 28.10
C ALA A 69 -53.86 99.42 28.93
N LEU A 70 -52.71 100.05 28.65
CA LEU A 70 -52.30 101.27 29.30
C LEU A 70 -53.35 102.37 29.11
N VAL A 71 -53.75 102.62 27.86
CA VAL A 71 -54.73 103.68 27.55
C VAL A 71 -56.11 103.37 28.11
N GLY A 72 -56.59 102.13 27.97
CA GLY A 72 -57.94 101.74 28.38
C GLY A 72 -58.16 101.75 29.90
N ASN A 73 -57.08 101.76 30.69
CA ASN A 73 -57.14 101.79 32.15
C ASN A 73 -56.86 103.18 32.75
N ILE A 74 -56.69 104.23 31.94
CA ILE A 74 -56.56 105.60 32.46
C ILE A 74 -57.94 106.11 32.90
N PRO A 75 -58.15 106.51 34.17
CA PRO A 75 -59.47 106.94 34.66
C PRO A 75 -60.08 108.10 33.87
N LEU A 76 -59.25 109.07 33.46
CA LEU A 76 -59.68 110.20 32.61
C LEU A 76 -60.19 109.72 31.24
N VAL A 77 -59.59 108.67 30.67
CA VAL A 77 -60.04 108.09 29.40
C VAL A 77 -61.38 107.41 29.58
N GLN A 78 -61.53 106.63 30.65
CA GLN A 78 -62.77 105.93 30.98
C GLN A 78 -63.95 106.91 31.18
N ASP A 79 -63.73 107.97 31.96
CA ASP A 79 -64.71 109.03 32.19
C ASP A 79 -65.11 109.74 30.89
N LYS A 80 -64.13 110.22 30.11
CA LYS A 80 -64.40 110.96 28.87
C LYS A 80 -64.99 110.08 27.77
N PHE A 81 -64.60 108.81 27.72
CA PHE A 81 -65.17 107.86 26.76
C PHE A 81 -66.63 107.54 27.10
N ASP A 82 -66.93 107.33 28.38
CA ASP A 82 -68.30 107.07 28.83
C ASP A 82 -69.24 108.28 28.67
N ALA A 83 -68.71 109.50 28.88
CA ALA A 83 -69.43 110.74 28.60
C ALA A 83 -69.66 111.02 27.11
N GLY A 84 -69.07 110.22 26.21
CA GLY A 84 -69.13 110.45 24.77
C GLY A 84 -68.30 111.66 24.29
N ASP A 85 -67.35 112.15 25.10
CA ASP A 85 -66.53 113.33 24.79
C ASP A 85 -65.34 112.96 23.88
N ARG A 86 -65.66 112.83 22.60
CA ARG A 86 -64.66 112.53 21.56
C ARG A 86 -63.58 113.60 21.46
N THR A 87 -63.94 114.87 21.60
CA THR A 87 -63.01 116.00 21.42
C THR A 87 -61.94 115.99 22.51
N ALA A 88 -62.32 115.70 23.75
CA ALA A 88 -61.37 115.55 24.84
C ALA A 88 -60.39 114.39 24.62
N LEU A 89 -60.87 113.21 24.20
CA LEU A 89 -59.99 112.08 23.90
C LEU A 89 -59.06 112.35 22.72
N ALA A 90 -59.53 113.04 21.68
CA ALA A 90 -58.71 113.41 20.53
C ALA A 90 -57.58 114.37 20.95
N ASN A 91 -57.89 115.40 21.72
CA ASN A 91 -56.90 116.36 22.22
C ASN A 91 -55.86 115.68 23.13
N LEU A 92 -56.26 114.67 23.91
CA LEU A 92 -55.38 113.95 24.81
C LEU A 92 -54.34 113.09 24.06
N PHE A 93 -54.75 112.43 22.97
CA PHE A 93 -53.93 111.38 22.34
C PHE A 93 -53.33 111.73 20.98
N GLN A 94 -53.91 112.68 20.23
CA GLN A 94 -53.43 112.98 18.89
C GLN A 94 -51.96 113.47 18.84
N PRO A 95 -51.46 114.31 19.77
CA PRO A 95 -50.05 114.70 19.79
C PRO A 95 -49.11 113.50 20.01
N GLY A 96 -49.44 112.63 20.97
CA GLY A 96 -48.64 111.44 21.30
C GLY A 96 -48.64 110.39 20.19
N PHE A 97 -49.78 110.23 19.50
CA PHE A 97 -49.88 109.30 18.37
C PHE A 97 -48.90 109.62 17.24
N LYS A 98 -48.63 110.90 16.92
CA LYS A 98 -47.68 111.27 15.86
C LYS A 98 -46.26 110.75 16.13
N VAL A 99 -45.84 110.72 17.39
CA VAL A 99 -44.54 110.16 17.81
C VAL A 99 -44.56 108.63 17.69
N LEU A 100 -45.60 108.00 18.24
CA LEU A 100 -45.76 106.54 18.17
C LEU A 100 -45.82 106.02 16.72
N ALA A 101 -46.45 106.76 15.82
CA ALA A 101 -46.52 106.40 14.41
C ALA A 101 -45.18 106.52 13.68
N LYS A 102 -44.42 107.61 13.94
CA LYS A 102 -43.15 107.85 13.27
C LYS A 102 -42.03 106.94 13.76
N ASP A 103 -41.89 106.80 15.08
CA ASP A 103 -40.69 106.23 15.68
C ASP A 103 -40.90 104.78 16.16
N TYR A 104 -42.14 104.35 16.37
CA TYR A 104 -42.47 103.05 16.96
C TYR A 104 -43.41 102.21 16.09
N GLY A 105 -43.70 102.64 14.86
CA GLY A 105 -44.48 101.84 13.90
C GLY A 105 -45.94 101.64 14.27
N VAL A 106 -46.52 102.51 15.11
CA VAL A 106 -47.95 102.45 15.43
C VAL A 106 -48.78 103.07 14.29
N GLU A 107 -49.47 102.25 13.52
CA GLU A 107 -50.33 102.71 12.42
C GLU A 107 -51.75 103.04 12.84
N GLN A 108 -52.28 102.29 13.81
CA GLN A 108 -53.66 102.43 14.25
C GLN A 108 -53.70 102.70 15.74
N PHE A 109 -54.48 103.71 16.11
CA PHE A 109 -54.91 103.97 17.46
C PHE A 109 -56.36 104.43 17.40
N GLN A 110 -57.27 103.64 17.98
CA GLN A 110 -58.71 103.82 17.80
C GLN A 110 -59.54 103.37 19.00
N PHE A 111 -60.61 104.09 19.31
CA PHE A 111 -61.64 103.73 20.28
C PHE A 111 -62.92 103.27 19.57
N HIS A 112 -63.61 102.29 20.15
CA HIS A 112 -64.80 101.65 19.58
C HIS A 112 -65.92 101.50 20.60
N THR A 113 -67.15 101.84 20.24
CA THR A 113 -68.33 101.49 21.04
C THR A 113 -68.87 100.12 20.62
N PRO A 114 -69.55 99.37 21.52
CA PRO A 114 -70.10 98.06 21.18
C PRO A 114 -71.18 98.15 20.07
N PRO A 115 -71.24 97.18 19.13
CA PRO A 115 -70.37 96.00 19.03
C PRO A 115 -69.01 96.29 18.38
N ALA A 116 -68.91 97.20 17.40
CA ALA A 116 -67.64 97.60 16.77
C ALA A 116 -67.76 98.94 16.01
N THR A 117 -68.52 99.89 16.55
CA THR A 117 -68.70 101.21 15.91
C THR A 117 -67.51 102.11 16.23
N SER A 118 -66.92 102.73 15.20
CA SER A 118 -65.79 103.65 15.38
C SER A 118 -66.19 104.88 16.20
N PHE A 119 -65.68 105.03 17.42
CA PHE A 119 -65.97 106.20 18.25
C PHE A 119 -64.97 107.34 17.98
N LEU A 120 -63.68 107.01 18.03
CA LEU A 120 -62.59 107.94 17.75
C LEU A 120 -61.43 107.21 17.10
N ARG A 121 -61.02 107.65 15.92
CA ARG A 121 -59.73 107.29 15.33
C ARG A 121 -58.72 108.35 15.68
N VAL A 122 -57.83 108.10 16.63
CA VAL A 122 -56.78 109.08 16.98
C VAL A 122 -55.90 109.39 15.76
N HIS A 123 -55.68 108.37 14.92
CA HIS A 123 -54.93 108.48 13.67
C HIS A 123 -55.65 109.22 12.54
N LYS A 124 -56.99 109.34 12.58
CA LYS A 124 -57.85 110.05 11.61
C LYS A 124 -59.14 110.57 12.26
N PRO A 125 -59.06 111.61 13.13
CA PRO A 125 -60.19 112.00 14.00
C PRO A 125 -61.47 112.41 13.26
N GLU A 126 -61.34 112.83 12.00
CA GLU A 126 -62.44 113.22 11.11
C GLU A 126 -63.36 112.05 10.71
N LYS A 127 -62.91 110.79 10.82
CA LYS A 127 -63.69 109.61 10.42
C LYS A 127 -64.15 108.81 11.64
N PHE A 128 -65.45 108.89 11.94
CA PHE A 128 -66.10 108.21 13.08
C PHE A 128 -67.53 107.78 12.71
N GLY A 129 -68.14 106.95 13.57
CA GLY A 129 -69.54 106.54 13.49
C GLY A 129 -69.82 105.37 12.53
N ASP A 130 -68.84 104.93 11.75
CA ASP A 130 -68.98 103.77 10.86
C ASP A 130 -68.89 102.45 11.63
N ASP A 131 -69.76 101.49 11.24
CA ASP A 131 -69.74 100.14 11.77
C ASP A 131 -68.61 99.32 11.12
N LEU A 132 -67.75 98.74 11.95
CA LEU A 132 -66.60 97.95 11.54
C LEU A 132 -66.82 96.45 11.73
N SER A 133 -67.98 96.03 12.25
CA SER A 133 -68.27 94.64 12.63
C SER A 133 -68.10 93.63 11.49
N SER A 134 -68.25 94.04 10.24
CA SER A 134 -68.10 93.18 9.06
C SER A 134 -66.66 92.71 8.83
N PHE A 135 -65.64 93.51 9.17
CA PHE A 135 -64.23 93.20 8.91
C PHE A 135 -63.29 93.33 10.11
N ARG A 136 -63.70 93.95 11.22
CA ARG A 136 -62.93 94.09 12.46
C ARG A 136 -63.45 93.11 13.51
N LYS A 137 -63.18 91.83 13.30
CA LYS A 137 -63.62 90.75 14.16
C LYS A 137 -62.92 90.78 15.52
N THR A 138 -61.65 91.20 15.58
CA THR A 138 -60.94 91.37 16.87
C THR A 138 -61.64 92.37 17.81
N VAL A 139 -62.16 93.48 17.26
CA VAL A 139 -62.89 94.50 18.02
C VAL A 139 -64.23 93.95 18.50
N VAL A 140 -64.98 93.27 17.63
CA VAL A 140 -66.25 92.60 18.00
C VAL A 140 -66.01 91.59 19.13
N VAL A 141 -65.02 90.71 18.98
CA VAL A 141 -64.68 89.69 19.97
C VAL A 141 -64.26 90.33 21.29
N THR A 142 -63.49 91.41 21.26
CA THR A 142 -63.07 92.11 22.49
C THR A 142 -64.26 92.71 23.22
N ASN A 143 -65.15 93.41 22.51
CA ASN A 143 -66.32 94.03 23.12
C ASN A 143 -67.35 93.01 23.62
N ASP A 144 -67.50 91.88 22.94
CA ASP A 144 -68.43 90.81 23.30
C ASP A 144 -67.91 89.98 24.49
N SER A 145 -66.67 89.49 24.38
CA SER A 145 -66.03 88.67 25.42
C SER A 145 -65.59 89.46 26.65
N LYS A 146 -65.45 90.78 26.51
CA LYS A 146 -64.95 91.69 27.54
C LYS A 146 -63.55 91.31 28.04
N LYS A 147 -62.74 90.72 27.15
CA LYS A 147 -61.33 90.35 27.39
C LYS A 147 -60.44 90.94 26.30
N PRO A 148 -59.17 91.26 26.61
CA PRO A 148 -58.20 91.65 25.59
C PRO A 148 -58.11 90.63 24.46
N THR A 149 -58.06 91.12 23.22
CA THR A 149 -57.80 90.29 22.03
C THR A 149 -56.58 90.85 21.30
N ARG A 150 -55.71 89.96 20.82
CA ARG A 150 -54.54 90.33 20.01
C ARG A 150 -54.36 89.37 18.85
N GLY A 151 -53.71 89.84 17.79
CA GLY A 151 -53.32 89.00 16.66
C GLY A 151 -53.24 89.78 15.36
N LEU A 152 -52.85 89.08 14.30
CA LEU A 152 -52.88 89.63 12.95
C LEU A 152 -54.33 89.71 12.48
N GLU A 153 -54.72 90.89 11.99
CA GLU A 153 -56.04 91.08 11.37
C GLU A 153 -55.95 92.08 10.22
N GLY A 154 -56.63 91.76 9.11
CA GLY A 154 -56.76 92.63 7.95
C GLY A 154 -57.67 93.82 8.23
N GLY A 155 -57.22 95.02 7.86
CA GLY A 155 -58.06 96.21 7.77
C GLY A 155 -58.05 96.80 6.36
N VAL A 156 -58.76 97.91 6.18
CA VAL A 156 -58.80 98.66 4.91
C VAL A 156 -57.40 99.13 4.48
N ALA A 157 -56.49 99.34 5.43
CA ALA A 157 -55.10 99.74 5.18
C ALA A 157 -54.13 98.55 5.01
N GLY A 158 -54.61 97.30 5.06
CA GLY A 158 -53.80 96.09 4.97
C GLY A 158 -53.74 95.30 6.28
N LEU A 159 -52.90 94.26 6.27
CA LEU A 159 -52.67 93.37 7.41
C LEU A 159 -51.84 94.10 8.48
N GLY A 160 -52.26 94.02 9.74
CA GLY A 160 -51.53 94.61 10.86
C GLY A 160 -51.59 93.75 12.11
N ALA A 161 -50.58 93.88 12.97
CA ALA A 161 -50.57 93.30 14.31
C ALA A 161 -51.41 94.17 15.24
N ARG A 162 -52.54 93.65 15.73
CA ARG A 162 -53.52 94.41 16.50
C ARG A 162 -53.55 93.93 17.95
N GLY A 163 -53.76 94.87 18.86
CA GLY A 163 -54.12 94.60 20.25
C GLY A 163 -55.28 95.48 20.64
N ILE A 164 -56.33 94.87 21.18
CA ILE A 164 -57.58 95.53 21.52
C ILE A 164 -57.92 95.18 22.97
N VAL A 165 -58.25 96.18 23.79
CA VAL A 165 -58.57 96.01 25.21
C VAL A 165 -59.92 96.66 25.52
N PRO A 166 -60.80 95.99 26.28
CA PRO A 166 -62.07 96.57 26.71
C PRO A 166 -61.85 97.68 27.74
N VAL A 167 -62.67 98.73 27.65
CA VAL A 167 -62.68 99.89 28.52
C VAL A 167 -63.92 99.84 29.40
N PHE A 168 -63.72 100.01 30.71
CA PHE A 168 -64.80 100.02 31.71
C PHE A 168 -64.82 101.33 32.47
N HIS A 169 -66.01 101.81 32.83
CA HIS A 169 -66.18 102.95 33.73
C HIS A 169 -67.19 102.56 34.82
N GLY A 170 -66.82 102.66 36.09
CA GLY A 170 -67.68 102.24 37.22
C GLY A 170 -68.12 100.77 37.15
N GLY A 171 -67.33 99.88 36.55
CA GLY A 171 -67.66 98.47 36.34
C GLY A 171 -68.56 98.17 35.12
N ARG A 172 -69.07 99.19 34.44
CA ARG A 172 -69.84 99.05 33.19
C ARG A 172 -68.89 99.08 31.99
N HIS A 173 -69.10 98.16 31.05
CA HIS A 173 -68.36 98.13 29.78
C HIS A 173 -68.82 99.29 28.87
N VAL A 174 -67.88 100.14 28.49
CA VAL A 174 -68.14 101.35 27.68
C VAL A 174 -67.84 101.09 26.20
N GLY A 175 -66.82 100.28 25.92
CA GLY A 175 -66.32 100.00 24.58
C GLY A 175 -64.92 99.43 24.66
N SER A 176 -64.11 99.63 23.62
CA SER A 176 -62.72 99.16 23.58
C SER A 176 -61.77 100.21 23.01
N VAL A 177 -60.50 100.04 23.31
CA VAL A 177 -59.39 100.78 22.70
C VAL A 177 -58.46 99.82 21.99
N GLU A 178 -57.94 100.26 20.85
CA GLU A 178 -57.06 99.51 19.98
C GLU A 178 -55.79 100.29 19.71
N PHE A 179 -54.67 99.56 19.70
CA PHE A 179 -53.46 99.90 18.98
C PHE A 179 -53.18 98.84 17.91
N GLY A 180 -52.60 99.27 16.81
CA GLY A 180 -52.13 98.37 15.77
C GLY A 180 -50.79 98.81 15.18
N MET A 181 -49.86 97.86 15.12
CA MET A 181 -48.52 98.03 14.59
C MET A 181 -48.48 97.74 13.10
N THR A 182 -47.57 98.40 12.37
CA THR A 182 -47.25 98.06 10.97
C THR A 182 -46.83 96.59 10.87
N PHE A 183 -47.45 95.85 9.94
CA PHE A 183 -47.01 94.49 9.59
C PHE A 183 -46.79 94.40 8.07
N GLY A 184 -45.60 94.83 7.63
CA GLY A 184 -45.22 94.93 6.22
C GLY A 184 -43.70 94.91 6.04
N GLN A 185 -43.19 95.43 4.92
CA GLN A 185 -41.78 95.29 4.50
C GLN A 185 -40.74 95.54 5.61
N ALA A 186 -40.89 96.61 6.40
CA ALA A 186 -39.94 96.95 7.46
C ALA A 186 -39.76 95.85 8.54
N PHE A 187 -40.82 95.08 8.83
CA PHE A 187 -40.76 93.95 9.76
C PHE A 187 -39.89 92.82 9.18
N PHE A 188 -40.07 92.49 7.91
CA PHE A 188 -39.32 91.43 7.21
C PHE A 188 -37.86 91.82 6.98
N ASP A 189 -37.58 93.09 6.66
CA ASP A 189 -36.21 93.60 6.56
C ASP A 189 -35.45 93.48 7.88
N ASN A 190 -36.10 93.83 9.01
CA ASN A 190 -35.53 93.67 10.34
C ASN A 190 -35.34 92.18 10.70
N PHE A 191 -36.29 91.31 10.30
CA PHE A 191 -36.15 89.87 10.49
C PHE A 191 -34.93 89.31 9.75
N LYS A 192 -34.72 89.70 8.48
CA LYS A 192 -33.54 89.32 7.69
C LYS A 192 -32.24 89.83 8.32
N ALA A 193 -32.20 91.08 8.77
CA ALA A 193 -31.01 91.65 9.40
C ALA A 193 -30.60 90.89 10.68
N GLN A 194 -31.58 90.45 11.49
CA GLN A 194 -31.32 89.73 12.75
C GLN A 194 -31.00 88.25 12.55
N ASN A 195 -31.70 87.57 11.63
CA ASN A 195 -31.64 86.12 11.49
C ASN A 195 -30.76 85.66 10.32
N LYS A 196 -30.28 86.59 9.47
CA LYS A 196 -29.46 86.33 8.28
C LYS A 196 -30.08 85.33 7.30
N VAL A 197 -31.41 85.21 7.33
CA VAL A 197 -32.19 84.42 6.37
C VAL A 197 -33.12 85.33 5.61
N ASP A 198 -33.42 84.89 4.41
CA ASP A 198 -34.34 85.55 3.53
C ASP A 198 -35.77 85.12 3.84
N VAL A 199 -36.73 86.04 3.79
CA VAL A 199 -38.11 85.78 4.22
C VAL A 199 -39.13 86.52 3.35
N SER A 200 -40.24 85.86 3.03
CA SER A 200 -41.42 86.45 2.39
C SER A 200 -42.69 86.08 3.13
N LEU A 201 -43.73 86.89 2.98
CA LEU A 201 -45.09 86.55 3.35
C LEU A 201 -46.00 86.75 2.16
N ASP A 202 -46.65 85.66 1.78
CA ASP A 202 -47.47 85.55 0.61
C ASP A 202 -48.92 85.29 1.03
N LEU A 203 -49.79 86.28 0.82
CA LEU A 203 -51.19 86.21 1.18
C LEU A 203 -51.99 85.52 0.08
N ARG A 204 -53.05 84.80 0.47
CA ARG A 204 -53.92 84.15 -0.49
C ARG A 204 -54.81 85.16 -1.22
N ASP A 205 -54.74 85.15 -2.55
CA ASP A 205 -55.55 85.95 -3.47
C ASP A 205 -56.28 85.01 -4.46
N GLY A 206 -57.46 84.53 -4.05
CA GLY A 206 -58.21 83.50 -4.77
C GLY A 206 -57.50 82.12 -4.77
N GLU A 207 -57.18 81.64 -5.97
CA GLU A 207 -56.37 80.43 -6.21
C GLU A 207 -54.86 80.74 -6.26
N ASN A 208 -54.47 82.03 -6.27
CA ASN A 208 -53.08 82.47 -6.35
C ASN A 208 -52.58 83.01 -5.00
N PHE A 209 -51.27 83.25 -4.93
CA PHE A 209 -50.62 83.92 -3.81
C PHE A 209 -50.05 85.25 -4.27
N LYS A 210 -50.20 86.27 -3.43
CA LYS A 210 -49.66 87.61 -3.66
C LYS A 210 -48.75 87.99 -2.51
N THR A 211 -47.51 88.34 -2.85
CA THR A 211 -46.50 88.77 -1.87
C THR A 211 -46.92 90.07 -1.21
N LEU A 212 -47.06 90.04 0.11
CA LEU A 212 -47.31 91.23 0.94
C LEU A 212 -45.99 91.96 1.22
N ALA A 213 -44.97 91.20 1.60
CA ALA A 213 -43.64 91.68 1.94
C ALA A 213 -42.64 90.56 1.68
N SER A 214 -41.46 90.91 1.17
CA SER A 214 -40.44 89.91 0.85
C SER A 214 -39.06 90.54 0.78
N THR A 215 -38.06 89.80 1.25
CA THR A 215 -36.65 90.13 1.09
C THR A 215 -35.99 89.41 -0.10
N MET A 216 -36.75 88.54 -0.79
CA MET A 216 -36.29 87.65 -1.87
C MET A 216 -36.75 88.06 -3.27
N GLY A 217 -37.68 89.00 -3.40
CA GLY A 217 -38.25 89.39 -4.69
C GLY A 217 -39.73 89.77 -4.59
N LYS A 218 -40.38 90.03 -5.72
CA LYS A 218 -41.79 90.47 -5.76
C LYS A 218 -42.79 89.32 -5.99
N GLU A 219 -42.30 88.13 -6.26
CA GLU A 219 -43.11 86.93 -6.50
C GLU A 219 -42.73 85.85 -5.48
N PRO A 220 -43.67 84.94 -5.12
CA PRO A 220 -43.38 83.80 -4.28
C PRO A 220 -42.30 82.92 -4.91
N VAL A 221 -41.40 82.36 -4.10
CA VAL A 221 -40.26 81.58 -4.61
C VAL A 221 -40.69 80.14 -4.92
N LEU A 222 -41.56 79.59 -4.09
CA LEU A 222 -42.12 78.26 -4.28
C LEU A 222 -43.36 78.28 -5.16
N ALA A 223 -43.56 77.18 -5.88
CA ALA A 223 -44.74 76.99 -6.72
C ALA A 223 -46.02 77.00 -5.89
N GLY A 224 -47.12 77.51 -6.45
CA GLY A 224 -48.39 77.65 -5.74
C GLY A 224 -48.95 76.35 -5.15
N GLU A 225 -48.64 75.19 -5.72
CA GLU A 225 -49.02 73.89 -5.14
C GLU A 225 -48.34 73.63 -3.78
N VAL A 226 -47.06 73.98 -3.67
CA VAL A 226 -46.26 73.81 -2.45
C VAL A 226 -46.75 74.77 -1.38
N LEU A 227 -47.00 76.03 -1.74
CA LEU A 227 -47.57 77.02 -0.83
C LEU A 227 -48.95 76.61 -0.32
N ARG A 228 -49.79 76.01 -1.17
CA ARG A 228 -51.10 75.49 -0.74
C ARG A 228 -50.98 74.33 0.25
N LYS A 229 -49.99 73.44 0.10
CA LYS A 229 -49.70 72.39 1.08
C LYS A 229 -49.21 72.97 2.40
N ALA A 230 -48.29 73.95 2.35
CA ALA A 230 -47.83 74.69 3.52
C ALA A 230 -48.97 75.39 4.27
N MET A 231 -49.89 76.01 3.53
CA MET A 231 -51.10 76.65 4.08
C MET A 231 -52.05 75.64 4.74
N GLY A 232 -52.03 74.38 4.31
CA GLY A 232 -52.81 73.27 4.88
C GLY A 232 -52.35 72.80 6.26
N GLY A 233 -51.24 73.34 6.77
CA GLY A 233 -50.72 73.06 8.12
C GLY A 233 -49.46 72.18 8.16
N GLU A 234 -48.98 71.71 7.00
CA GLU A 234 -47.75 70.91 6.89
C GLU A 234 -46.60 71.75 6.31
N PRO A 235 -45.57 72.12 7.10
CA PRO A 235 -44.43 72.85 6.57
C PRO A 235 -43.75 72.10 5.42
N GLN A 236 -43.42 72.81 4.35
CA GLN A 236 -42.77 72.23 3.16
C GLN A 236 -41.31 72.68 3.11
N LEU A 237 -40.40 71.72 2.92
CA LEU A 237 -38.98 71.99 2.69
C LEU A 237 -38.65 71.68 1.23
N GLU A 238 -38.15 72.67 0.51
CA GLU A 238 -37.78 72.57 -0.90
C GLU A 238 -36.40 73.18 -1.11
N HIS A 239 -35.66 72.63 -2.07
CA HIS A 239 -34.37 73.20 -2.49
C HIS A 239 -34.56 73.91 -3.82
N ARG A 240 -34.12 75.17 -3.88
CA ARG A 240 -34.15 75.97 -5.10
C ARG A 240 -32.90 76.83 -5.18
N ASP A 241 -32.52 77.13 -6.40
CA ASP A 241 -31.49 78.12 -6.65
C ASP A 241 -32.16 79.50 -6.72
N ILE A 242 -31.72 80.41 -5.85
CA ILE A 242 -32.13 81.80 -5.86
C ILE A 242 -30.90 82.62 -6.23
N GLN A 243 -30.93 83.27 -7.40
CA GLN A 243 -29.86 84.16 -7.90
C GLN A 243 -28.47 83.50 -8.01
N GLY A 244 -28.39 82.21 -8.32
CA GLY A 244 -27.14 81.45 -8.45
C GLY A 244 -26.63 80.85 -7.14
N ILE A 245 -27.39 80.98 -6.05
CA ILE A 245 -27.06 80.43 -4.73
C ILE A 245 -28.09 79.35 -4.39
N PRO A 246 -27.65 78.13 -4.08
CA PRO A 246 -28.56 77.07 -3.66
C PRO A 246 -29.09 77.39 -2.26
N HIS A 247 -30.40 77.39 -2.13
CA HIS A 247 -31.11 77.65 -0.89
C HIS A 247 -31.99 76.46 -0.52
N ALA A 248 -32.09 76.21 0.79
CA ALA A 248 -33.15 75.42 1.39
C ALA A 248 -34.27 76.38 1.83
N ILE A 249 -35.47 76.19 1.29
CA ILE A 249 -36.63 77.05 1.49
C ILE A 249 -37.67 76.31 2.30
N TYR A 250 -38.12 76.95 3.37
CA TYR A 250 -39.12 76.41 4.28
C TYR A 250 -40.38 77.26 4.26
N ALA A 251 -41.48 76.66 3.81
CA ALA A 251 -42.78 77.31 3.72
C ALA A 251 -43.72 76.83 4.83
N ALA A 252 -44.36 77.76 5.54
CA ALA A 252 -45.33 77.44 6.59
C ALA A 252 -46.48 78.44 6.67
N ALA A 253 -47.63 77.99 7.16
CA ALA A 253 -48.81 78.83 7.32
C ALA A 253 -48.60 79.94 8.38
N VAL A 254 -49.06 81.15 8.06
CA VAL A 254 -49.26 82.25 9.02
C VAL A 254 -50.75 82.39 9.29
N ASN A 255 -51.12 82.43 10.57
CA ASN A 255 -52.51 82.46 11.01
C ASN A 255 -52.91 83.85 11.54
N ASP A 256 -54.17 84.21 11.35
CA ASP A 256 -54.78 85.38 11.98
C ASP A 256 -55.08 85.14 13.48
N PHE A 257 -55.64 86.16 14.14
CA PHE A 257 -56.03 86.11 15.55
C PHE A 257 -57.01 84.96 15.89
N SER A 258 -57.77 84.44 14.91
CA SER A 258 -58.75 83.35 15.09
C SER A 258 -58.15 81.96 14.85
N GLY A 259 -56.89 81.89 14.39
CA GLY A 259 -56.22 80.66 14.00
C GLY A 259 -56.45 80.26 12.54
N LYS A 260 -57.12 81.09 11.74
CA LYS A 260 -57.32 80.86 10.31
C LYS A 260 -56.06 81.25 9.54
N SER A 261 -55.57 80.39 8.66
CA SER A 261 -54.44 80.71 7.80
C SER A 261 -54.79 81.83 6.82
N ILE A 262 -53.97 82.88 6.83
CA ILE A 262 -54.13 84.07 5.98
C ILE A 262 -53.08 84.17 4.88
N GLY A 263 -51.99 83.42 5.02
CA GLY A 263 -50.90 83.37 4.05
C GLY A 263 -49.86 82.34 4.43
N VAL A 264 -48.80 82.30 3.64
CA VAL A 264 -47.65 81.41 3.82
C VAL A 264 -46.42 82.28 3.96
N VAL A 265 -45.61 82.01 4.98
CA VAL A 265 -44.25 82.54 5.04
C VAL A 265 -43.31 81.57 4.33
N GLU A 266 -42.44 82.08 3.49
CA GLU A 266 -41.29 81.35 2.96
C GLU A 266 -40.01 81.88 3.62
N ILE A 267 -39.20 80.99 4.18
CA ILE A 267 -37.88 81.31 4.75
C ILE A 267 -36.82 80.59 3.92
N ALA A 268 -35.92 81.32 3.28
CA ALA A 268 -34.83 80.76 2.50
C ALA A 268 -33.48 80.92 3.22
N MET A 269 -32.75 79.81 3.31
CA MET A 269 -31.40 79.73 3.90
C MET A 269 -30.41 79.21 2.87
N ASP A 270 -29.25 79.89 2.74
CA ASP A 270 -28.14 79.45 1.89
C ASP A 270 -27.62 78.08 2.39
N ASN A 271 -27.65 77.07 1.51
CA ASN A 271 -27.18 75.72 1.82
C ASN A 271 -25.90 75.32 1.06
N SER A 272 -25.21 76.28 0.44
CA SER A 272 -23.95 76.05 -0.31
C SER A 272 -22.86 75.38 0.54
N THR A 273 -22.78 75.72 1.83
CA THR A 273 -21.85 75.12 2.79
C THR A 273 -22.12 73.64 3.05
N TYR A 274 -23.39 73.24 3.06
CA TYR A 274 -23.80 71.83 3.17
C TYR A 274 -23.46 71.05 1.91
N LEU A 275 -23.71 71.62 0.73
CA LEU A 275 -23.38 70.98 -0.55
C LEU A 275 -21.85 70.82 -0.76
N ALA A 276 -21.06 71.82 -0.36
CA ALA A 276 -19.60 71.72 -0.38
C ALA A 276 -19.08 70.61 0.55
N SER A 277 -19.70 70.44 1.71
CA SER A 277 -19.37 69.38 2.67
C SER A 277 -19.66 67.97 2.11
N LEU A 278 -20.75 67.80 1.37
CA LEU A 278 -21.09 66.55 0.68
C LEU A 278 -20.06 66.21 -0.42
N ALA A 279 -19.66 67.20 -1.22
CA ALA A 279 -18.68 67.03 -2.28
C ALA A 279 -17.29 66.64 -1.73
N GLY A 280 -16.87 67.24 -0.62
CA GLY A 280 -15.62 66.87 0.08
C GLY A 280 -15.63 65.43 0.57
N ALA A 281 -16.73 64.98 1.19
CA ALA A 281 -16.87 63.61 1.67
C ALA A 281 -16.83 62.57 0.54
N ARG A 282 -17.47 62.86 -0.60
CA ARG A 282 -17.44 62.00 -1.78
C ARG A 282 -16.01 61.81 -2.31
N ASN A 283 -15.27 62.90 -2.48
CA ASN A 283 -13.92 62.83 -3.04
C ASN A 283 -12.94 62.09 -2.11
N SER A 284 -13.03 62.32 -0.80
CA SER A 284 -12.22 61.61 0.20
C SER A 284 -12.52 60.11 0.22
N ALA A 285 -13.80 59.71 0.11
CA ALA A 285 -14.19 58.30 0.09
C ALA A 285 -13.66 57.57 -1.16
N LEU A 286 -13.73 58.20 -2.34
CA LEU A 286 -13.17 57.64 -3.58
C LEU A 286 -11.65 57.44 -3.50
N LEU A 287 -10.92 58.39 -2.91
CA LEU A 287 -9.47 58.32 -2.76
C LEU A 287 -9.05 57.18 -1.82
N VAL A 288 -9.70 57.06 -0.66
CA VAL A 288 -9.46 55.96 0.30
C VAL A 288 -9.75 54.60 -0.33
N GLY A 289 -10.84 54.50 -1.11
CA GLY A 289 -11.18 53.29 -1.85
C GLY A 289 -10.11 52.89 -2.87
N ALA A 290 -9.61 53.84 -3.66
CA ALA A 290 -8.58 53.59 -4.67
C ALA A 290 -7.24 53.14 -4.05
N VAL A 291 -6.80 53.79 -2.97
CA VAL A 291 -5.56 53.42 -2.27
C VAL A 291 -5.66 52.02 -1.66
N SER A 292 -6.79 51.70 -1.03
CA SER A 292 -7.02 50.39 -0.41
C SER A 292 -7.01 49.26 -1.45
N LEU A 293 -7.58 49.50 -2.63
CA LEU A 293 -7.56 48.54 -3.75
C LEU A 293 -6.16 48.32 -4.29
N ALA A 294 -5.39 49.39 -4.50
CA ALA A 294 -4.02 49.30 -5.00
C ALA A 294 -3.10 48.55 -4.02
N LEU A 295 -3.18 48.87 -2.72
CA LEU A 295 -2.38 48.21 -1.69
C LEU A 295 -2.75 46.72 -1.55
N GLY A 296 -4.04 46.40 -1.59
CA GLY A 296 -4.50 45.02 -1.53
C GLY A 296 -4.03 44.16 -2.71
N LEU A 297 -4.10 44.70 -3.94
CA LEU A 297 -3.59 44.02 -5.13
C LEU A 297 -2.07 43.83 -5.08
N PHE A 298 -1.33 44.81 -4.56
CA PHE A 298 0.13 44.72 -4.39
C PHE A 298 0.54 43.62 -3.39
N LEU A 299 -0.08 43.59 -2.21
CA LEU A 299 0.18 42.55 -1.20
C LEU A 299 -0.21 41.15 -1.70
N ALA A 300 -1.35 41.03 -2.41
CA ALA A 300 -1.77 39.77 -3.03
C ALA A 300 -0.75 39.29 -4.09
N MET A 301 -0.16 40.20 -4.86
CA MET A 301 0.85 39.87 -5.87
C MET A 301 2.12 39.28 -5.23
N LEU A 302 2.63 39.92 -4.18
CA LEU A 302 3.85 39.48 -3.49
C LEU A 302 3.66 38.10 -2.84
N ALA A 303 2.57 37.91 -2.09
CA ALA A 303 2.27 36.65 -1.43
C ALA A 303 2.14 35.50 -2.43
N THR A 304 1.41 35.72 -3.52
CA THR A 304 1.12 34.63 -4.46
C THR A 304 2.28 34.29 -5.39
N ARG A 305 3.12 35.27 -5.74
CA ARG A 305 4.32 35.02 -6.56
C ARG A 305 5.32 34.11 -5.85
N ASN A 306 5.51 34.30 -4.55
CA ASN A 306 6.41 33.47 -3.74
C ASN A 306 5.91 32.02 -3.63
N LEU A 307 4.62 31.84 -3.31
CA LEU A 307 3.97 30.53 -3.24
C LEU A 307 4.09 29.73 -4.56
N VAL A 308 3.79 30.36 -5.70
CA VAL A 308 3.83 29.67 -7.00
C VAL A 308 5.24 29.27 -7.41
N ALA A 309 6.26 30.10 -7.10
CA ALA A 309 7.65 29.76 -7.42
C ALA A 309 8.12 28.53 -6.64
N ARG A 310 7.82 28.47 -5.34
CA ARG A 310 8.19 27.35 -4.45
C ARG A 310 7.50 26.05 -4.83
N ILE A 311 6.18 26.08 -5.08
CA ILE A 311 5.46 24.93 -5.64
C ILE A 311 6.07 24.47 -6.96
N GLY A 312 6.54 25.42 -7.79
CA GLY A 312 7.23 25.12 -9.05
C GLY A 312 8.50 24.28 -8.88
N VAL A 313 9.29 24.52 -7.83
CA VAL A 313 10.50 23.74 -7.52
C VAL A 313 10.13 22.30 -7.15
N VAL A 314 9.17 22.13 -6.25
CA VAL A 314 8.71 20.80 -5.81
C VAL A 314 8.13 20.02 -6.99
N VAL A 315 7.27 20.64 -7.81
CA VAL A 315 6.70 20.02 -9.02
C VAL A 315 7.79 19.66 -10.03
N ALA A 316 8.80 20.50 -10.23
CA ALA A 316 9.91 20.20 -11.12
C ALA A 316 10.73 19.00 -10.61
N GLY A 317 10.99 18.94 -9.30
CA GLY A 317 11.66 17.82 -8.65
C GLY A 317 10.89 16.51 -8.80
N VAL A 318 9.61 16.50 -8.46
CA VAL A 318 8.73 15.33 -8.62
C VAL A 318 8.64 14.89 -10.08
N ASN A 319 8.57 15.81 -11.04
CA ASN A 319 8.56 15.47 -12.47
C ASN A 319 9.90 14.89 -12.98
N ARG A 320 11.02 15.14 -12.29
CA ARG A 320 12.30 14.48 -12.59
C ARG A 320 12.31 13.06 -12.02
N VAL A 321 11.85 12.89 -10.78
CA VAL A 321 11.65 11.57 -10.13
C VAL A 321 10.71 10.69 -10.95
N ALA A 322 9.59 11.22 -11.44
CA ALA A 322 8.64 10.50 -12.28
C ALA A 322 9.21 10.08 -13.65
N ARG A 323 10.28 10.74 -14.11
CA ARG A 323 11.03 10.37 -15.32
C ARG A 323 12.21 9.43 -15.02
N GLY A 324 12.29 8.90 -13.81
CA GLY A 324 13.33 7.98 -13.36
C GLY A 324 14.59 8.67 -12.82
N ASP A 325 14.68 9.99 -12.77
CA ASP A 325 15.86 10.68 -12.23
C ASP A 325 15.78 10.78 -10.70
N LEU A 326 16.37 9.78 -10.02
CA LEU A 326 16.40 9.68 -8.56
C LEU A 326 17.63 10.36 -7.94
N THR A 327 18.48 10.99 -8.76
CA THR A 327 19.69 11.72 -8.31
C THR A 327 19.40 13.13 -7.78
N VAL A 328 18.19 13.61 -8.03
CA VAL A 328 17.77 14.98 -7.72
C VAL A 328 17.48 15.15 -6.23
N ASP A 329 17.73 16.34 -5.70
CA ASP A 329 17.26 16.69 -4.36
C ASP A 329 16.05 17.61 -4.46
N ILE A 330 15.00 17.31 -3.70
CA ILE A 330 13.77 18.11 -3.64
C ILE A 330 13.78 18.84 -2.31
N THR A 331 14.31 20.06 -2.29
CA THR A 331 14.50 20.83 -1.06
C THR A 331 13.73 22.16 -1.06
N ASP A 332 13.09 22.43 0.07
CA ASP A 332 12.55 23.72 0.46
C ASP A 332 12.76 23.84 1.98
N GLU A 333 13.56 24.83 2.42
CA GLU A 333 14.04 24.94 3.81
C GLU A 333 13.00 25.56 4.76
N ASN A 334 11.83 25.95 4.27
CA ASN A 334 10.80 26.58 5.11
C ASN A 334 9.98 25.55 5.88
N ALA A 335 9.53 25.91 7.08
CA ALA A 335 8.75 25.04 7.96
C ALA A 335 7.22 25.10 7.72
N ASP A 336 6.79 25.47 6.51
CA ASP A 336 5.37 25.53 6.12
C ASP A 336 4.94 24.29 5.33
N GLU A 337 3.67 24.24 4.91
CA GLU A 337 3.08 23.08 4.24
C GLU A 337 3.78 22.75 2.91
N ILE A 338 4.44 23.74 2.28
CA ILE A 338 5.21 23.51 1.04
C ILE A 338 6.56 22.85 1.35
N GLY A 339 7.20 23.23 2.46
CA GLY A 339 8.39 22.55 2.96
C GLY A 339 8.11 21.11 3.38
N GLU A 340 6.99 20.87 4.08
CA GLU A 340 6.55 19.51 4.42
C GLU A 340 6.30 18.66 3.16
N LEU A 341 5.68 19.23 2.13
CA LEU A 341 5.48 18.57 0.84
C LEU A 341 6.83 18.25 0.15
N ALA A 342 7.80 19.17 0.19
CA ALA A 342 9.14 18.94 -0.36
C ALA A 342 9.85 17.80 0.36
N HIS A 343 9.81 17.77 1.70
CA HIS A 343 10.38 16.70 2.51
C HIS A 343 9.73 15.34 2.25
N ALA A 344 8.40 15.26 2.19
CA ALA A 344 7.69 14.03 1.87
C ALA A 344 8.02 13.53 0.45
N ALA A 345 8.09 14.43 -0.53
CA ALA A 345 8.49 14.08 -1.89
C ALA A 345 9.94 13.57 -1.96
N ASN A 346 10.86 14.18 -1.19
CA ASN A 346 12.24 13.75 -1.13
C ASN A 346 12.40 12.39 -0.44
N GLU A 347 11.62 12.13 0.62
CA GLU A 347 11.60 10.83 1.29
C GLU A 347 11.10 9.73 0.36
N MET A 348 10.01 9.96 -0.37
CA MET A 348 9.53 9.05 -1.41
C MET A 348 10.61 8.75 -2.46
N ARG A 349 11.33 9.78 -2.94
CA ARG A 349 12.45 9.60 -3.86
C ARG A 349 13.56 8.73 -3.26
N ARG A 350 13.96 8.96 -1.99
CA ARG A 350 14.98 8.15 -1.31
C ARG A 350 14.57 6.68 -1.23
N GLN A 351 13.30 6.40 -0.89
CA GLN A 351 12.78 5.04 -0.85
C GLN A 351 12.76 4.38 -2.23
N LEU A 352 12.36 5.11 -3.28
CA LEU A 352 12.43 4.62 -4.67
C LEU A 352 13.87 4.34 -5.11
N HIS A 353 14.83 5.19 -4.72
CA HIS A 353 16.26 4.98 -5.02
C HIS A 353 16.77 3.71 -4.35
N ALA A 354 16.51 3.55 -3.06
CA ALA A 354 16.89 2.36 -2.31
C ALA A 354 16.27 1.07 -2.88
N LEU A 355 14.98 1.10 -3.24
CA LEU A 355 14.29 -0.04 -3.87
C LEU A 355 14.91 -0.40 -5.22
N ALA A 356 15.13 0.59 -6.10
CA ALA A 356 15.74 0.35 -7.41
C ALA A 356 17.19 -0.20 -7.27
N SER A 357 17.98 0.32 -6.33
CA SER A 357 19.31 -0.22 -6.02
C SER A 357 19.27 -1.66 -5.51
N GLN A 358 18.34 -2.00 -4.60
CA GLN A 358 18.18 -3.36 -4.09
C GLN A 358 17.75 -4.34 -5.18
N VAL A 359 16.80 -3.95 -6.03
CA VAL A 359 16.35 -4.77 -7.17
C VAL A 359 17.51 -5.02 -8.15
N GLY A 360 18.32 -4.00 -8.43
CA GLY A 360 19.51 -4.14 -9.27
C GLY A 360 20.52 -5.15 -8.68
N ALA A 361 20.82 -5.03 -7.39
CA ALA A 361 21.73 -5.95 -6.70
C ALA A 361 21.19 -7.40 -6.66
N HIS A 362 19.88 -7.57 -6.42
CA HIS A 362 19.24 -8.89 -6.46
C HIS A 362 19.21 -9.48 -7.86
N ALA A 363 19.02 -8.67 -8.91
CA ALA A 363 19.13 -9.12 -10.28
C ALA A 363 20.54 -9.65 -10.58
N ASP A 364 21.59 -8.92 -10.17
CA ASP A 364 22.99 -9.36 -10.33
C ASP A 364 23.23 -10.71 -9.62
N GLN A 365 22.72 -10.85 -8.39
CA GLN A 365 22.83 -12.10 -7.62
C GLN A 365 22.10 -13.27 -8.29
N VAL A 366 20.91 -13.04 -8.85
CA VAL A 366 20.17 -14.06 -9.63
C VAL A 366 20.95 -14.46 -10.88
N ASN A 367 21.55 -13.51 -11.59
CA ASN A 367 22.36 -13.81 -12.77
C ASN A 367 23.59 -14.66 -12.40
N TYR A 368 24.32 -14.29 -11.34
CA TYR A 368 25.46 -15.05 -10.86
C TYR A 368 25.07 -16.47 -10.46
N ALA A 369 24.01 -16.63 -9.65
CA ALA A 369 23.50 -17.93 -9.24
C ALA A 369 23.05 -18.78 -10.45
N SER A 370 22.44 -18.16 -11.46
CA SER A 370 22.04 -18.86 -12.70
C SER A 370 23.27 -19.38 -13.46
N GLN A 371 24.33 -18.59 -13.57
CA GLN A 371 25.58 -19.01 -14.20
C GLN A 371 26.26 -20.16 -13.43
N GLU A 372 26.27 -20.12 -12.09
CA GLU A 372 26.78 -21.24 -11.28
C GLU A 372 25.94 -22.51 -11.48
N ILE A 373 24.61 -22.38 -11.53
CA ILE A 373 23.72 -23.50 -11.84
C ILE A 373 24.02 -24.06 -13.23
N ALA A 374 24.25 -23.22 -14.24
CA ALA A 374 24.59 -23.67 -15.59
C ALA A 374 25.89 -24.48 -15.61
N GLY A 375 26.94 -24.01 -14.91
CA GLY A 375 28.19 -24.76 -14.78
C GLY A 375 28.02 -26.10 -14.05
N ALA A 376 27.20 -26.14 -12.99
CA ALA A 376 26.90 -27.37 -12.26
C ALA A 376 26.12 -28.38 -13.12
N VAL A 377 25.18 -27.90 -13.94
CA VAL A 377 24.41 -28.70 -14.90
C VAL A 377 25.33 -29.37 -15.92
N ASP A 378 26.31 -28.65 -16.47
CA ASP A 378 27.27 -29.22 -17.42
C ASP A 378 28.10 -30.35 -16.78
N GLY A 379 28.57 -30.14 -15.55
CA GLY A 379 29.28 -31.18 -14.79
C GLY A 379 28.42 -32.41 -14.49
N GLN A 380 27.15 -32.21 -14.16
CA GLN A 380 26.20 -33.29 -13.92
C GLN A 380 25.88 -34.06 -15.21
N ALA A 381 25.79 -33.38 -16.36
CA ALA A 381 25.56 -33.99 -17.66
C ALA A 381 26.69 -34.94 -18.05
N ALA A 382 27.94 -34.50 -17.88
CA ALA A 382 29.12 -35.33 -18.10
C ALA A 382 29.11 -36.58 -17.19
N THR A 383 28.75 -36.41 -15.92
CA THR A 383 28.65 -37.50 -14.94
C THR A 383 27.56 -38.52 -15.31
N SER A 384 26.39 -38.06 -15.76
CA SER A 384 25.29 -38.94 -16.21
C SER A 384 25.65 -39.71 -17.49
N SER A 385 26.39 -39.09 -18.41
CA SER A 385 26.93 -39.75 -19.60
C SER A 385 27.93 -40.84 -19.23
N GLN A 386 28.89 -40.53 -18.35
CA GLN A 386 29.88 -41.48 -17.85
C GLN A 386 29.22 -42.67 -17.13
N MET A 387 28.21 -42.40 -16.29
CA MET A 387 27.44 -43.44 -15.60
C MET A 387 26.77 -44.39 -16.59
N SER A 388 26.20 -43.86 -17.67
CA SER A 388 25.54 -44.70 -18.69
C SER A 388 26.53 -45.63 -19.38
N SER A 389 27.74 -45.14 -19.69
CA SER A 389 28.82 -45.96 -20.25
C SER A 389 29.29 -47.04 -19.27
N SER A 390 29.51 -46.69 -18.00
CA SER A 390 29.91 -47.67 -16.97
C SER A 390 28.84 -48.73 -16.74
N VAL A 391 27.56 -48.36 -16.76
CA VAL A 391 26.46 -49.33 -16.62
C VAL A 391 26.41 -50.28 -17.81
N ALA A 392 26.64 -49.80 -19.03
CA ALA A 392 26.71 -50.64 -20.21
C ALA A 392 27.86 -51.66 -20.12
N GLU A 393 29.04 -51.21 -19.66
CA GLU A 393 30.21 -52.07 -19.44
C GLU A 393 29.92 -53.16 -18.39
N ILE A 394 29.41 -52.78 -17.21
CA ILE A 394 29.06 -53.73 -16.15
C ILE A 394 27.99 -54.72 -16.63
N THR A 395 27.01 -54.26 -17.40
CA THR A 395 25.98 -55.13 -17.97
C THR A 395 26.60 -56.20 -18.87
N SER A 396 27.52 -55.81 -19.76
CA SER A 396 28.25 -56.75 -20.61
C SER A 396 29.05 -57.76 -19.78
N THR A 397 29.75 -57.31 -18.73
CA THR A 397 30.51 -58.21 -17.84
C THR A 397 29.59 -59.20 -17.12
N MET A 398 28.39 -58.78 -16.72
CA MET A 398 27.42 -59.65 -16.04
C MET A 398 26.79 -60.67 -16.99
N GLU A 399 26.56 -60.29 -18.25
CA GLU A 399 26.12 -61.23 -19.29
C GLU A 399 27.19 -62.30 -19.56
N GLU A 400 28.46 -61.88 -19.69
CA GLU A 400 29.59 -62.80 -19.84
C GLU A 400 29.77 -63.72 -18.63
N LEU A 401 29.61 -63.19 -17.40
CA LEU A 401 29.65 -63.97 -16.17
C LEU A 401 28.52 -65.01 -16.08
N SER A 402 27.32 -64.66 -16.56
CA SER A 402 26.16 -65.57 -16.62
C SER A 402 26.37 -66.69 -17.64
N ALA A 403 26.99 -66.36 -18.79
CA ALA A 403 27.39 -67.35 -19.80
C ALA A 403 28.47 -68.30 -19.27
N SER A 404 29.53 -67.75 -18.66
CA SER A 404 30.62 -68.53 -18.05
C SER A 404 30.10 -69.43 -16.93
N SER A 405 29.18 -68.94 -16.09
CA SER A 405 28.52 -69.76 -15.08
C SER A 405 27.75 -70.92 -15.71
N THR A 406 27.04 -70.69 -16.81
CA THR A 406 26.35 -71.80 -17.50
C THR A 406 27.34 -72.86 -17.98
N GLN A 407 28.48 -72.45 -18.56
CA GLN A 407 29.53 -73.39 -18.99
C GLN A 407 30.15 -74.17 -17.82
N ILE A 408 30.44 -73.51 -16.69
CA ILE A 408 31.00 -74.18 -15.50
C ILE A 408 30.01 -75.21 -14.93
N ALA A 409 28.71 -74.91 -14.95
CA ALA A 409 27.68 -75.85 -14.51
C ALA A 409 27.63 -77.09 -15.43
N ASP A 410 27.70 -76.90 -16.75
CA ASP A 410 27.75 -77.99 -17.73
C ASP A 410 29.03 -78.84 -17.58
N HIS A 411 30.19 -78.20 -17.37
CA HIS A 411 31.44 -78.90 -17.12
C HIS A 411 31.40 -79.69 -15.80
N SER A 412 30.80 -79.13 -14.75
CA SER A 412 30.63 -79.83 -13.48
C SER A 412 29.76 -81.08 -13.64
N LYS A 413 28.72 -81.02 -14.49
CA LYS A 413 27.92 -82.20 -14.85
C LYS A 413 28.74 -83.27 -15.57
N ALA A 414 29.57 -82.88 -16.54
CA ALA A 414 30.48 -83.80 -17.21
C ALA A 414 31.48 -84.45 -16.23
N VAL A 415 31.99 -83.70 -15.24
CA VAL A 415 32.86 -84.24 -14.19
C VAL A 415 32.13 -85.28 -13.32
N VAL A 416 30.87 -85.04 -12.97
CA VAL A 416 30.03 -86.02 -12.25
C VAL A 416 29.89 -87.32 -13.06
N ASP A 417 29.62 -87.22 -14.36
CA ASP A 417 29.48 -88.40 -15.23
C ASP A 417 30.79 -89.21 -15.30
N ILE A 418 31.93 -88.53 -15.48
CA ILE A 418 33.26 -89.17 -15.50
C ILE A 418 33.60 -89.81 -14.15
N ALA A 419 33.34 -89.11 -13.05
CA ALA A 419 33.59 -89.63 -11.70
C ALA A 419 32.72 -90.86 -11.41
N THR A 420 31.45 -90.85 -11.84
CA THR A 420 30.55 -92.00 -11.72
C THR A 420 31.09 -93.21 -12.51
N GLN A 421 31.58 -92.98 -13.74
CA GLN A 421 32.19 -94.05 -14.55
C GLN A 421 33.49 -94.60 -13.93
N THR A 422 34.31 -93.73 -13.33
CA THR A 422 35.51 -94.14 -12.60
C THR A 422 35.17 -94.94 -11.35
N TRP A 423 34.14 -94.52 -10.60
CA TRP A 423 33.64 -95.25 -9.44
C TRP A 423 33.20 -96.67 -9.83
N GLU A 424 32.38 -96.80 -10.89
CA GLU A 424 31.88 -98.10 -11.34
C GLU A 424 33.01 -99.01 -11.85
N SER A 425 33.97 -98.45 -12.60
CA SER A 425 35.10 -99.20 -13.14
C SER A 425 36.07 -99.65 -12.04
N SER A 426 36.37 -98.79 -11.07
CA SER A 426 37.20 -99.13 -9.92
C SER A 426 36.54 -100.15 -9.01
N LYS A 427 35.21 -100.05 -8.80
CA LYS A 427 34.45 -101.03 -8.03
C LYS A 427 34.48 -102.42 -8.69
N ARG A 428 34.19 -102.49 -9.99
CA ARG A 428 34.30 -103.75 -10.76
C ARG A 428 35.72 -104.31 -10.73
N GLY A 429 36.74 -103.44 -10.81
CA GLY A 429 38.14 -103.84 -10.66
C GLY A 429 38.42 -104.44 -9.29
N SER A 430 37.90 -103.83 -8.21
CA SER A 430 38.09 -104.31 -6.84
C SER A 430 37.45 -105.69 -6.63
N GLU A 431 36.22 -105.87 -7.13
CA GLU A 431 35.51 -107.15 -7.14
C GLU A 431 36.30 -108.23 -7.92
N ALA A 432 36.86 -107.89 -9.08
CA ALA A 432 37.71 -108.81 -9.84
C ALA A 432 39.00 -109.19 -9.07
N MET A 433 39.62 -108.24 -8.36
CA MET A 433 40.79 -108.52 -7.54
C MET A 433 40.48 -109.39 -6.31
N GLN A 434 39.30 -109.23 -5.70
CA GLN A 434 38.82 -110.14 -4.65
C GLN A 434 38.65 -111.57 -5.18
N GLN A 435 38.12 -111.74 -6.40
CA GLN A 435 38.06 -113.06 -7.04
C GLN A 435 39.46 -113.64 -7.29
N VAL A 436 40.43 -112.84 -7.75
CA VAL A 436 41.82 -113.28 -7.93
C VAL A 436 42.44 -113.74 -6.60
N GLN A 437 42.22 -113.01 -5.50
CA GLN A 437 42.69 -113.41 -4.17
C GLN A 437 42.11 -114.76 -3.75
N GLY A 438 40.81 -114.97 -3.89
CA GLY A 438 40.17 -116.26 -3.57
C GLY A 438 40.71 -117.42 -4.43
N ARG A 439 41.01 -117.17 -5.71
CA ARG A 439 41.65 -118.19 -6.56
C ARG A 439 43.09 -118.47 -6.16
N MET A 440 43.86 -117.46 -5.77
CA MET A 440 45.23 -117.63 -5.26
C MET A 440 45.28 -118.39 -3.94
N GLU A 441 44.29 -118.18 -3.05
CA GLU A 441 44.15 -118.99 -1.84
C GLU A 441 43.92 -120.47 -2.17
N GLY A 442 43.09 -120.76 -3.18
CA GLY A 442 42.90 -122.11 -3.71
C GLY A 442 44.21 -122.72 -4.25
N ILE A 443 44.94 -121.98 -5.08
CA ILE A 443 46.24 -122.43 -5.63
C ILE A 443 47.26 -122.67 -4.51
N ARG A 444 47.27 -121.83 -3.47
CA ARG A 444 48.13 -122.02 -2.29
C ARG A 444 47.80 -123.33 -1.57
N ALA A 445 46.52 -123.61 -1.37
CA ALA A 445 46.07 -124.86 -0.74
C ALA A 445 46.44 -126.09 -1.59
N ASP A 446 46.24 -126.04 -2.90
CA ASP A 446 46.62 -127.12 -3.82
C ASP A 446 48.14 -127.36 -3.81
N ASN A 447 48.96 -126.29 -3.81
CA ASN A 447 50.42 -126.42 -3.73
C ASN A 447 50.89 -127.02 -2.40
N GLN A 448 50.23 -126.66 -1.29
CA GLN A 448 50.52 -127.24 0.02
C GLN A 448 50.16 -128.73 0.07
N ASN A 449 49.00 -129.13 -0.47
CA ASN A 449 48.62 -130.53 -0.58
C ASN A 449 49.63 -131.32 -1.45
N ASN A 450 50.06 -130.75 -2.58
CA ASN A 450 51.07 -131.39 -3.44
C ASN A 450 52.41 -131.57 -2.71
N LEU A 451 52.85 -130.58 -1.93
CA LEU A 451 54.07 -130.68 -1.11
C LEU A 451 53.98 -131.83 -0.10
N GLU A 452 52.84 -131.99 0.58
CA GLU A 452 52.60 -133.09 1.51
C GLU A 452 52.67 -134.45 0.80
N GLU A 453 52.07 -134.60 -0.38
CA GLU A 453 52.13 -135.82 -1.19
C GLU A 453 53.56 -136.13 -1.69
N ILE A 454 54.31 -135.12 -2.14
CA ILE A 454 55.69 -135.26 -2.59
C ILE A 454 56.60 -135.72 -1.45
N VAL A 455 56.44 -135.15 -0.25
CA VAL A 455 57.19 -135.56 0.95
C VAL A 455 56.85 -136.99 1.37
N ALA A 456 55.57 -137.36 1.29
CA ALA A 456 55.13 -138.74 1.54
C ALA A 456 55.75 -139.72 0.52
N LEU A 457 55.79 -139.36 -0.76
CA LEU A 457 56.45 -140.14 -1.80
C LEU A 457 57.95 -140.26 -1.55
N GLY A 458 58.61 -139.19 -1.10
CA GLY A 458 60.03 -139.19 -0.72
C GLY A 458 60.33 -140.16 0.43
N THR A 459 59.43 -140.23 1.40
CA THR A 459 59.53 -141.18 2.53
C THR A 459 59.40 -142.63 2.06
N LYS A 460 58.38 -142.92 1.23
CA LYS A 460 58.20 -144.25 0.60
C LYS A 460 59.40 -144.65 -0.26
N SER A 461 59.98 -143.70 -1.00
CA SER A 461 61.17 -143.94 -1.83
C SER A 461 62.40 -144.30 -1.00
N LYS A 462 62.57 -143.69 0.19
CA LYS A 462 63.64 -144.06 1.14
C LYS A 462 63.42 -145.43 1.76
N GLU A 463 62.17 -145.79 2.07
CA GLU A 463 61.83 -147.13 2.52
C GLU A 463 62.20 -148.18 1.47
N ILE A 464 61.92 -147.92 0.19
CA ILE A 464 62.33 -148.80 -0.92
C ILE A 464 63.85 -148.92 -1.00
N SER A 465 64.62 -147.83 -0.92
CA SER A 465 66.10 -147.90 -0.88
C SER A 465 66.60 -148.81 0.24
N LYS A 466 66.05 -148.69 1.45
CA LYS A 466 66.41 -149.54 2.59
C LYS A 466 66.08 -151.01 2.34
N VAL A 467 64.97 -151.30 1.66
CA VAL A 467 64.63 -152.67 1.25
C VAL A 467 65.65 -153.19 0.22
N MET A 468 66.08 -152.36 -0.74
CA MET A 468 67.10 -152.75 -1.72
C MET A 468 68.46 -153.04 -1.07
N GLU A 469 68.90 -152.23 -0.11
CA GLU A 469 70.12 -152.47 0.69
C GLU A 469 70.09 -153.85 1.38
N ILE A 470 68.94 -154.21 1.98
CA ILE A 470 68.75 -155.50 2.62
C ILE A 470 68.81 -156.64 1.59
N ILE A 471 68.15 -156.50 0.43
CA ILE A 471 68.17 -157.53 -0.61
C ILE A 471 69.59 -157.70 -1.16
N ASN A 472 70.32 -156.61 -1.39
CA ASN A 472 71.71 -156.67 -1.87
C ASN A 472 72.62 -157.34 -0.83
N ALA A 473 72.46 -157.00 0.46
CA ALA A 473 73.17 -157.69 1.55
C ALA A 473 72.85 -159.19 1.62
N ILE A 474 71.58 -159.57 1.41
CA ILE A 474 71.17 -160.99 1.33
C ILE A 474 71.78 -161.66 0.08
N ALA A 475 71.81 -160.97 -1.06
CA ALA A 475 72.39 -161.49 -2.30
C ALA A 475 73.91 -161.69 -2.15
N ASP A 476 74.64 -160.74 -1.56
CA ASP A 476 76.06 -160.85 -1.25
C ASP A 476 76.35 -161.98 -0.25
N GLN A 477 75.51 -162.11 0.79
CA GLN A 477 75.61 -163.22 1.74
C GLN A 477 75.34 -164.56 1.06
N THR A 478 74.34 -164.62 0.18
CA THR A 478 74.00 -165.82 -0.62
C THR A 478 75.13 -166.17 -1.58
N LYS A 479 75.76 -165.18 -2.20
CA LYS A 479 76.95 -165.31 -3.05
C LYS A 479 78.15 -165.85 -2.29
N LEU A 480 78.38 -165.38 -1.06
CA LEU A 480 79.41 -165.91 -0.14
C LEU A 480 79.12 -167.36 0.29
N ILE A 481 77.88 -167.66 0.66
CA ILE A 481 77.45 -169.03 1.00
C ILE A 481 77.65 -169.96 -0.20
N ALA A 482 77.23 -169.52 -1.38
CA ALA A 482 77.38 -170.26 -2.63
C ALA A 482 78.85 -170.45 -3.01
N PHE A 483 79.71 -169.44 -2.79
CA PHE A 483 81.14 -169.54 -2.98
C PHE A 483 81.79 -170.56 -2.05
N ASN A 484 81.47 -170.50 -0.75
CA ASN A 484 81.98 -171.45 0.24
C ASN A 484 81.48 -172.88 -0.05
N ALA A 485 80.21 -173.03 -0.44
CA ALA A 485 79.65 -174.31 -0.85
C ALA A 485 80.32 -174.86 -2.13
N ALA A 486 80.62 -174.00 -3.11
CA ALA A 486 81.34 -174.40 -4.32
C ALA A 486 82.79 -174.80 -4.02
N LEU A 487 83.45 -174.11 -3.08
CA LEU A 487 84.80 -174.42 -2.60
C LEU A 487 84.82 -175.79 -1.89
N GLU A 488 83.91 -176.01 -0.93
CA GLU A 488 83.81 -177.28 -0.19
C GLU A 488 83.43 -178.45 -1.12
N ALA A 489 82.54 -178.21 -2.08
CA ALA A 489 82.21 -179.17 -3.12
C ALA A 489 83.41 -179.51 -4.03
N SER A 490 84.32 -178.56 -4.26
CA SER A 490 85.57 -178.80 -4.98
C SER A 490 86.59 -179.59 -4.13
N SER A 491 86.59 -179.38 -2.81
CA SER A 491 87.42 -180.11 -1.84
C SER A 491 86.99 -181.58 -1.68
N ALA A 492 85.70 -181.89 -1.86
CA ALA A 492 85.13 -183.23 -1.73
C ALA A 492 85.36 -184.17 -2.95
N GLY A 493 86.10 -183.73 -3.98
CA GLY A 493 86.44 -184.56 -5.15
C GLY A 493 85.22 -185.02 -5.96
N GLU A 494 85.21 -186.28 -6.41
CA GLU A 494 84.19 -186.79 -7.37
C GLU A 494 82.75 -186.75 -6.83
N ALA A 495 82.56 -186.89 -5.50
CA ALA A 495 81.24 -186.83 -4.87
C ALA A 495 80.62 -185.41 -4.84
N GLY A 496 81.45 -184.37 -4.88
CA GLY A 496 81.03 -182.96 -4.81
C GLY A 496 80.63 -182.34 -6.15
N LYS A 497 80.88 -183.00 -7.30
CA LYS A 497 80.66 -182.45 -8.65
C LYS A 497 79.23 -181.90 -8.88
N ARG A 498 78.19 -182.62 -8.46
CA ARG A 498 76.79 -182.18 -8.62
C ARG A 498 76.44 -181.01 -7.68
N PHE A 499 77.00 -181.00 -6.47
CA PHE A 499 76.82 -179.87 -5.53
C PHE A 499 77.55 -178.61 -6.00
N SER A 500 78.71 -178.74 -6.63
CA SER A 500 79.47 -177.62 -7.19
C SER A 500 78.68 -176.89 -8.30
N VAL A 501 77.98 -177.62 -9.17
CA VAL A 501 77.12 -177.03 -10.21
C VAL A 501 75.95 -176.26 -9.61
N VAL A 502 75.27 -176.82 -8.60
CA VAL A 502 74.18 -176.12 -7.90
C VAL A 502 74.68 -174.86 -7.19
N ALA A 503 75.85 -174.94 -6.53
CA ALA A 503 76.46 -173.79 -5.87
C ALA A 503 76.88 -172.69 -6.87
N GLN A 504 77.39 -173.05 -8.06
CA GLN A 504 77.65 -172.09 -9.14
C GLN A 504 76.37 -171.43 -9.67
N GLU A 505 75.27 -172.18 -9.80
CA GLU A 505 73.98 -171.62 -10.24
C GLU A 505 73.35 -170.69 -9.19
N ILE A 506 73.46 -171.02 -7.90
CA ILE A 506 73.05 -170.12 -6.80
C ILE A 506 73.90 -168.85 -6.81
N ARG A 507 75.22 -168.97 -7.04
CA ARG A 507 76.11 -167.80 -7.16
C ARG A 507 75.70 -166.91 -8.34
N ARG A 508 75.44 -167.50 -9.51
CA ARG A 508 74.99 -166.77 -10.70
C ARG A 508 73.65 -166.08 -10.45
N LEU A 509 72.72 -166.74 -9.75
CA LEU A 509 71.44 -166.15 -9.39
C LEU A 509 71.61 -165.01 -8.39
N ALA A 510 72.50 -165.15 -7.40
CA ALA A 510 72.85 -164.09 -6.47
C ALA A 510 73.49 -162.88 -7.18
N ASP A 511 74.42 -163.11 -8.12
CA ASP A 511 75.00 -162.06 -8.98
C ASP A 511 73.90 -161.34 -9.79
N SER A 512 72.98 -162.10 -10.39
CA SER A 512 71.83 -161.53 -11.13
C SER A 512 70.87 -160.73 -10.24
N VAL A 513 70.68 -161.13 -8.97
CA VAL A 513 69.89 -160.38 -7.99
C VAL A 513 70.61 -159.09 -7.62
N THR A 514 71.92 -159.13 -7.33
CA THR A 514 72.75 -157.94 -7.05
C THR A 514 72.68 -156.94 -8.20
N ASP A 515 72.87 -157.39 -9.44
CA ASP A 515 72.79 -156.54 -10.63
C ASP A 515 71.40 -155.89 -10.78
N SER A 516 70.33 -156.69 -10.63
CA SER A 516 68.94 -156.19 -10.73
C SER A 516 68.59 -155.22 -9.60
N THR A 517 69.06 -155.48 -8.37
CA THR A 517 68.87 -154.54 -7.25
C THR A 517 69.65 -153.26 -7.44
N GLY A 518 70.84 -153.31 -8.07
CA GLY A 518 71.61 -152.11 -8.41
C GLY A 518 70.92 -151.24 -9.46
N GLU A 519 70.27 -151.85 -10.46
CA GLU A 519 69.43 -151.12 -11.42
C GLU A 519 68.21 -150.46 -10.73
N ILE A 520 67.52 -151.17 -9.85
CA ILE A 520 66.39 -150.63 -9.08
C ILE A 520 66.86 -149.50 -8.15
N GLU A 521 67.99 -149.67 -7.46
CA GLU A 521 68.59 -148.65 -6.60
C GLU A 521 68.90 -147.38 -7.39
N GLY A 522 69.47 -147.50 -8.60
CA GLY A 522 69.68 -146.38 -9.51
C GLY A 522 68.38 -145.67 -9.91
N LYS A 523 67.31 -146.42 -10.20
CA LYS A 523 65.98 -145.85 -10.49
C LYS A 523 65.35 -145.16 -9.28
N VAL A 524 65.52 -145.71 -8.08
CA VAL A 524 65.06 -145.10 -6.84
C VAL A 524 65.84 -143.82 -6.55
N GLN A 525 67.14 -143.78 -6.83
CA GLN A 525 67.94 -142.56 -6.72
C GLN A 525 67.46 -141.48 -7.71
N GLU A 526 67.17 -141.83 -8.97
CA GLU A 526 66.56 -140.90 -9.94
C GLU A 526 65.22 -140.32 -9.43
N ILE A 527 64.40 -141.14 -8.76
CA ILE A 527 63.13 -140.71 -8.15
C ILE A 527 63.39 -139.76 -6.97
N GLN A 528 64.33 -140.07 -6.07
CA GLN A 528 64.67 -139.22 -4.93
C GLN A 528 65.23 -137.85 -5.37
N ASP A 529 66.08 -137.83 -6.39
CA ASP A 529 66.60 -136.59 -6.98
C ASP A 529 65.46 -135.76 -7.59
N SER A 530 64.50 -136.43 -8.26
CA SER A 530 63.33 -135.77 -8.83
C SER A 530 62.39 -135.20 -7.77
N ILE A 531 62.19 -135.94 -6.67
CA ILE A 531 61.43 -135.46 -5.49
C ILE A 531 62.10 -134.24 -4.88
N SER A 532 63.43 -134.26 -4.71
CA SER A 532 64.18 -133.12 -4.17
C SER A 532 64.02 -131.88 -5.05
N ARG A 533 64.08 -132.03 -6.38
CA ARG A 533 63.79 -130.95 -7.33
C ARG A 533 62.34 -130.44 -7.23
N LEU A 534 61.38 -131.35 -7.08
CA LEU A 534 59.96 -130.99 -6.94
C LEU A 534 59.65 -130.23 -5.65
N VAL A 535 60.29 -130.58 -4.53
CA VAL A 535 60.19 -129.83 -3.27
C VAL A 535 60.69 -128.40 -3.46
N ILE A 536 61.91 -128.21 -3.98
CA ILE A 536 62.49 -126.88 -4.24
C ILE A 536 61.57 -126.06 -5.16
N THR A 537 61.08 -126.67 -6.23
CA THR A 537 60.20 -125.98 -7.20
C THR A 537 58.86 -125.60 -6.57
N SER A 538 58.32 -126.44 -5.68
CA SER A 538 57.04 -126.17 -5.00
C SER A 538 57.17 -125.14 -3.88
N GLU A 539 58.31 -125.09 -3.18
CA GLU A 539 58.64 -124.01 -2.23
C GLU A 539 58.78 -122.66 -2.96
N GLN A 540 59.52 -122.63 -4.07
CA GLN A 540 59.58 -121.45 -4.94
C GLN A 540 58.20 -121.06 -5.49
N GLY A 541 57.35 -122.05 -5.80
CA GLY A 541 55.96 -121.84 -6.18
C GLY A 541 55.14 -121.19 -5.06
N ALA A 542 55.32 -121.62 -3.80
CA ALA A 542 54.65 -121.04 -2.64
C ALA A 542 55.03 -119.56 -2.45
N ASP A 543 56.31 -119.22 -2.59
CA ASP A 543 56.79 -117.83 -2.52
C ASP A 543 56.17 -116.96 -3.65
N ALA A 544 56.12 -117.48 -4.88
CA ALA A 544 55.51 -116.79 -6.02
C ALA A 544 54.00 -116.56 -5.82
N ILE A 545 53.28 -117.55 -5.28
CA ILE A 545 51.85 -117.42 -4.92
C ILE A 545 51.68 -116.35 -3.83
N GLY A 546 52.51 -116.35 -2.79
CA GLY A 546 52.49 -115.35 -1.73
C GLY A 546 52.72 -113.93 -2.25
N ALA A 547 53.69 -113.75 -3.14
CA ALA A 547 53.92 -112.48 -3.83
C ALA A 547 52.69 -112.05 -4.67
N GLY A 548 52.06 -113.00 -5.37
CA GLY A 548 50.83 -112.77 -6.13
C GLY A 548 49.64 -112.34 -5.26
N MET A 549 49.47 -112.95 -4.09
CA MET A 549 48.44 -112.56 -3.11
C MET A 549 48.68 -111.13 -2.61
N ASN A 550 49.93 -110.80 -2.22
CA ASN A 550 50.29 -109.46 -1.73
C ASN A 550 50.06 -108.38 -2.80
N ALA A 551 50.49 -108.64 -4.04
CA ALA A 551 50.26 -107.74 -5.17
C ALA A 551 48.77 -107.54 -5.45
N SER A 552 47.98 -108.62 -5.34
CA SER A 552 46.54 -108.58 -5.54
C SER A 552 45.82 -107.78 -4.43
N SER A 553 46.25 -107.94 -3.17
CA SER A 553 45.77 -107.16 -2.03
C SER A 553 46.08 -105.68 -2.17
N ALA A 554 47.33 -105.34 -2.50
CA ALA A 554 47.74 -103.95 -2.70
C ALA A 554 46.95 -103.28 -3.85
N THR A 555 46.67 -104.03 -4.92
CA THR A 555 45.87 -103.53 -6.05
C THR A 555 44.41 -103.31 -5.65
N ALA A 556 43.80 -104.24 -4.90
CA ALA A 556 42.44 -104.09 -4.39
C ALA A 556 42.30 -102.86 -3.47
N GLN A 557 43.29 -102.60 -2.61
CA GLN A 557 43.31 -101.41 -1.75
C GLN A 557 43.35 -100.12 -2.57
N ARG A 558 44.25 -100.02 -3.57
CA ARG A 558 44.33 -98.84 -4.46
C ARG A 558 43.03 -98.60 -5.24
N LEU A 559 42.33 -99.66 -5.63
CA LEU A 559 41.02 -99.55 -6.26
C LEU A 559 39.95 -99.04 -5.28
N GLY A 560 40.04 -99.41 -4.00
CA GLY A 560 39.25 -98.81 -2.92
C GLY A 560 39.51 -97.31 -2.77
N ASP A 561 40.77 -96.89 -2.75
CA ASP A 561 41.14 -95.47 -2.69
C ASP A 561 40.57 -94.67 -3.89
N LEU A 562 40.54 -95.28 -5.08
CA LEU A 562 39.92 -94.68 -6.28
C LEU A 562 38.40 -94.56 -6.19
N VAL A 563 37.73 -95.52 -5.55
CA VAL A 563 36.28 -95.46 -5.29
C VAL A 563 35.96 -94.27 -4.39
N ASP A 564 36.72 -94.07 -3.31
CA ASP A 564 36.54 -92.94 -2.41
C ASP A 564 36.85 -91.60 -3.10
N ALA A 565 37.96 -91.53 -3.84
CA ALA A 565 38.34 -90.34 -4.61
C ALA A 565 37.26 -89.94 -5.64
N ALA A 566 36.66 -90.92 -6.34
CA ALA A 566 35.58 -90.69 -7.28
C ALA A 566 34.30 -90.17 -6.59
N SER A 567 33.97 -90.69 -5.40
CA SER A 567 32.85 -90.21 -4.58
C SER A 567 33.06 -88.75 -4.12
N HIS A 568 34.26 -88.41 -3.63
CA HIS A 568 34.62 -87.04 -3.27
C HIS A 568 34.57 -86.09 -4.48
N THR A 569 35.08 -86.53 -5.63
CA THR A 569 35.03 -85.75 -6.89
C THR A 569 33.59 -85.45 -7.30
N THR A 570 32.69 -86.44 -7.20
CA THR A 570 31.26 -86.27 -7.49
C THR A 570 30.62 -85.22 -6.58
N SER A 571 30.86 -85.32 -5.28
CA SER A 571 30.32 -84.38 -4.28
C SER A 571 30.82 -82.95 -4.51
N ALA A 572 32.12 -82.79 -4.80
CA ALA A 572 32.72 -81.50 -5.09
C ALA A 572 32.14 -80.88 -6.38
N ALA A 573 32.00 -81.66 -7.44
CA ALA A 573 31.43 -81.19 -8.70
C ALA A 573 29.95 -80.77 -8.56
N GLN A 574 29.16 -81.49 -7.77
CA GLN A 574 27.78 -81.09 -7.45
C GLN A 574 27.73 -79.76 -6.68
N GLN A 575 28.63 -79.56 -5.72
CA GLN A 575 28.70 -78.32 -4.95
C GLN A 575 29.15 -77.12 -5.81
N ILE A 576 30.07 -77.34 -6.76
CA ILE A 576 30.43 -76.34 -7.77
C ILE A 576 29.20 -75.99 -8.61
N SER A 577 28.50 -76.98 -9.16
CA SER A 577 27.29 -76.77 -9.96
C SER A 577 26.23 -75.93 -9.23
N LEU A 578 25.98 -76.22 -7.95
CA LEU A 578 25.05 -75.45 -7.13
C LEU A 578 25.51 -73.99 -6.93
N SER A 579 26.79 -73.80 -6.58
CA SER A 579 27.38 -72.46 -6.37
C SER A 579 27.34 -71.63 -7.65
N THR A 580 27.57 -72.26 -8.79
CA THR A 580 27.51 -71.63 -10.11
C THR A 580 26.08 -71.28 -10.53
N GLN A 581 25.08 -72.10 -10.16
CA GLN A 581 23.67 -71.76 -10.36
C GLN A 581 23.25 -70.54 -9.52
N GLN A 582 23.80 -70.40 -8.31
CA GLN A 582 23.61 -69.21 -7.49
C GLN A 582 24.28 -67.98 -8.11
N GLN A 583 25.52 -68.11 -8.62
CA GLN A 583 26.21 -67.03 -9.34
C GLN A 583 25.39 -66.55 -10.54
N LYS A 584 24.87 -67.45 -11.36
CA LYS A 584 23.98 -67.10 -12.49
C LYS A 584 22.75 -66.31 -12.05
N THR A 585 22.12 -66.73 -10.96
CA THR A 585 20.95 -66.04 -10.40
C THR A 585 21.32 -64.64 -9.92
N ALA A 586 22.45 -64.50 -9.20
CA ALA A 586 22.96 -63.23 -8.73
C ALA A 586 23.32 -62.29 -9.90
N SER A 587 24.00 -62.78 -10.93
CA SER A 587 24.31 -62.00 -12.14
C SER A 587 23.05 -61.46 -12.82
N ASN A 588 22.01 -62.28 -12.95
CA ASN A 588 20.73 -61.83 -13.52
C ASN A 588 20.06 -60.75 -12.65
N GLN A 589 20.13 -60.86 -11.33
CA GLN A 589 19.61 -59.84 -10.42
C GLN A 589 20.38 -58.51 -10.54
N VAL A 590 21.71 -58.59 -10.69
CA VAL A 590 22.54 -57.39 -10.93
C VAL A 590 22.15 -56.73 -12.26
N VAL A 591 21.93 -57.50 -13.33
CA VAL A 591 21.45 -56.95 -14.62
C VAL A 591 20.10 -56.24 -14.47
N ILE A 592 19.16 -56.78 -13.67
CA ILE A 592 17.88 -56.10 -13.39
C ILE A 592 18.11 -54.77 -12.67
N ALA A 593 18.95 -54.76 -11.63
CA ALA A 593 19.29 -53.53 -10.90
C ALA A 593 19.98 -52.48 -11.80
N LEU A 594 20.86 -52.92 -12.72
CA LEU A 594 21.51 -52.03 -13.69
C LEU A 594 20.50 -51.36 -14.63
N ARG A 595 19.42 -52.07 -15.05
CA ARG A 595 18.36 -51.47 -15.87
C ARG A 595 17.60 -50.36 -15.12
N GLU A 596 17.40 -50.51 -13.82
CA GLU A 596 16.84 -49.45 -12.98
C GLU A 596 17.77 -48.24 -12.93
N ILE A 597 19.09 -48.46 -12.83
CA ILE A 597 20.09 -47.39 -12.88
C ILE A 597 20.08 -46.67 -14.23
N VAL A 598 19.98 -47.39 -15.36
CA VAL A 598 19.82 -46.76 -16.69
C VAL A 598 18.59 -45.86 -16.73
N THR A 599 17.46 -46.34 -16.19
CA THR A 599 16.21 -45.57 -16.13
C THR A 599 16.38 -44.31 -15.27
N ALA A 600 17.01 -44.42 -14.10
CA ALA A 600 17.32 -43.30 -13.23
C ALA A 600 18.29 -42.29 -13.87
N SER A 601 19.29 -42.77 -14.60
CA SER A 601 20.22 -41.93 -15.36
C SER A 601 19.49 -41.16 -16.46
N SER A 602 18.57 -41.81 -17.19
CA SER A 602 17.73 -41.16 -18.20
C SER A 602 16.86 -40.04 -17.60
N HIS A 603 16.21 -40.30 -16.45
CA HIS A 603 15.44 -39.28 -15.74
C HIS A 603 16.33 -38.12 -15.25
N THR A 604 17.56 -38.43 -14.83
CA THR A 604 18.56 -37.43 -14.43
C THR A 604 18.94 -36.55 -15.62
N ALA A 605 19.20 -37.13 -16.80
CA ALA A 605 19.49 -36.37 -18.02
C ALA A 605 18.33 -35.44 -18.42
N GLN A 606 17.08 -35.89 -18.30
CA GLN A 606 15.90 -35.03 -18.51
C GLN A 606 15.83 -33.88 -17.50
N SER A 607 16.13 -34.17 -16.22
CA SER A 607 16.14 -33.17 -15.14
C SER A 607 17.20 -32.10 -15.38
N ILE A 608 18.40 -32.51 -15.80
CA ILE A 608 19.50 -31.62 -16.19
C ILE A 608 19.07 -30.67 -17.32
N SER A 609 18.44 -31.20 -18.37
CA SER A 609 17.94 -30.38 -19.48
C SER A 609 16.92 -29.34 -18.99
N ARG A 610 16.02 -29.72 -18.09
CA ARG A 610 15.03 -28.80 -17.51
C ARG A 610 15.66 -27.74 -16.61
N ILE A 611 16.65 -28.10 -15.78
CA ILE A 611 17.37 -27.13 -14.93
C ILE A 611 18.17 -26.16 -15.80
N SER A 612 18.79 -26.63 -16.89
CA SER A 612 19.47 -25.78 -17.87
C SER A 612 18.52 -24.71 -18.44
N GLN A 613 17.32 -25.13 -18.84
CA GLN A 613 16.30 -24.21 -19.33
C GLN A 613 15.89 -23.18 -18.28
N ILE A 614 15.62 -23.62 -17.04
CA ILE A 614 15.26 -22.71 -15.93
C ILE A 614 16.37 -21.71 -15.64
N SER A 615 17.64 -22.13 -15.67
CA SER A 615 18.79 -21.25 -15.47
C SER A 615 18.89 -20.19 -16.59
N ASN A 616 18.64 -20.58 -17.85
CA ASN A 616 18.57 -19.62 -18.96
C ASN A 616 17.41 -18.63 -18.78
N ASP A 617 16.23 -19.10 -18.35
CA ASP A 617 15.08 -18.24 -18.08
C ASP A 617 15.37 -17.25 -16.95
N MET A 618 16.02 -17.69 -15.87
CA MET A 618 16.45 -16.83 -14.76
C MET A 618 17.48 -15.79 -15.19
N THR A 619 18.41 -16.16 -16.06
CA THR A 619 19.37 -15.24 -16.69
C THR A 619 18.64 -14.17 -17.50
N GLY A 620 17.64 -14.57 -18.29
CA GLY A 620 16.78 -13.67 -19.04
C GLY A 620 16.01 -12.70 -18.13
N MET A 621 15.34 -13.23 -17.10
CA MET A 621 14.59 -12.41 -16.12
C MET A 621 15.50 -11.42 -15.37
N SER A 622 16.71 -11.83 -15.01
CA SER A 622 17.68 -10.92 -14.39
C SER A 622 18.08 -9.80 -15.34
N ALA A 623 18.33 -10.11 -16.62
CA ALA A 623 18.63 -9.09 -17.63
C ALA A 623 17.46 -8.10 -17.82
N GLU A 624 16.22 -8.60 -17.82
CA GLU A 624 15.02 -7.75 -17.87
C GLU A 624 14.90 -6.85 -16.63
N LEU A 625 15.12 -7.39 -15.43
CA LEU A 625 15.13 -6.61 -14.18
C LEU A 625 16.22 -5.54 -14.20
N ARG A 626 17.42 -5.85 -14.70
CA ARG A 626 18.49 -4.87 -14.88
C ARG A 626 18.05 -3.74 -15.80
N GLU A 627 17.41 -4.06 -16.93
CA GLU A 627 16.96 -3.03 -17.88
C GLU A 627 15.83 -2.17 -17.27
N LEU A 628 14.91 -2.75 -16.50
CA LEU A 628 13.90 -2.01 -15.76
C LEU A 628 14.54 -1.06 -14.73
N VAL A 629 15.55 -1.52 -13.99
CA VAL A 629 16.30 -0.67 -13.05
C VAL A 629 17.09 0.41 -13.79
N ARG A 630 17.60 0.13 -15.00
CA ARG A 630 18.35 1.10 -15.83
C ARG A 630 17.52 2.31 -16.26
N GLN A 631 16.20 2.20 -16.23
CA GLN A 631 15.29 3.34 -16.46
C GLN A 631 15.41 4.38 -15.32
N PHE A 632 15.84 3.96 -14.13
CA PHE A 632 16.13 4.85 -13.02
C PHE A 632 17.59 5.31 -13.06
N LYS A 633 17.82 6.63 -13.09
CA LYS A 633 19.14 7.20 -12.81
C LYS A 633 19.37 7.18 -11.31
N LEU A 634 20.22 6.26 -10.89
CA LEU A 634 20.70 6.17 -9.53
C LEU A 634 21.97 7.01 -9.41
N ALA A 635 22.11 7.73 -8.30
CA ALA A 635 23.37 8.37 -8.00
C ALA A 635 24.40 7.25 -7.78
N GLU A 636 25.52 7.28 -8.51
CA GLU A 636 26.63 6.39 -8.23
C GLU A 636 27.07 6.63 -6.79
N HIS A 637 26.95 5.59 -5.98
CA HIS A 637 27.63 5.58 -4.69
C HIS A 637 29.13 5.69 -5.01
N PRO A 638 29.86 6.68 -4.48
CA PRO A 638 31.30 6.72 -4.66
C PRO A 638 31.87 5.39 -4.14
N ASP A 639 32.56 4.72 -5.06
CA ASP A 639 33.37 3.51 -4.92
C ASP A 639 33.40 2.81 -3.55
N ARG A 640 32.92 1.56 -3.55
CA ARG A 640 33.42 0.51 -2.65
C ARG A 640 34.65 -0.19 -3.25
N SER A 641 35.54 0.56 -3.93
CA SER A 641 36.87 0.07 -4.32
C SER A 641 37.90 0.38 -3.23
N ALA A 642 37.79 -0.26 -2.07
CA ALA A 642 38.90 -0.40 -1.11
C ALA A 642 38.49 -1.34 0.04
N THR A 643 38.65 -2.65 -0.16
CA THR A 643 39.16 -3.60 0.83
C THR A 643 39.55 -4.88 0.12
#